data_AF-A0A0V1E511-F1
#
_entry.id   AF-A0A0V1E511-F1
#
_cell.length_a   1.000
_cell.length_b   1.000
_cell.length_c   1.000
_cell.angle_alpha   90.00
_cell.angle_beta   90.00
_cell.angle_gamma   90.00
#
_symmetry.space_group_name_H-M   'P 1'
#
loop_
_entity.id
_entity.type
_entity.pdbx_description
1 polymer ?
#
loop_
_entity_poly.entity_id
_entity_poly.type
_entity_poly.pdbx_seq_one_letter_code
_entity_poly.pdbx_strand_id
1 'polypeptide(L)'
;LLNATYCAFAVLNRENILYIYFDSQMDTEVVYEFINEKCPWSKLPKYILGNSAKEYEKLILEYSVMNQLRYKTNLVREVRNNEEQYYELMLGYSRDHLMLFPYHLSDVIIKGLRITPFQYYSDMMLDLMVQEKSYDTLPNFTAADCLRLLGIGRNRYINLMNDSRSLKKQNRQKAVRSLLPQVPIKVDIQPWWIVQNGSVLVNDVRDLPKEEKMVIDYVIDSGPTEVANFDMDVIQIPTLDNFVMNRLTGDYFERTLYKIFVSMDKHTNAEQLAQVLRVDLNLVLNAISVFYRLGIAYRAPSELEIQPNRSIDVGLNSSRKQSVEGSLVDLLHDAVISDCSSKLSLQNQNIHSNTDMLYTSLTADSLESKRIAFMFDSSLTAILMMGNLSNSLKCHAVTLFEVGKLGDESLNSFLSDLAEAPCLTDVEMERHNEYLQVLRCTIEYLRSFAELDLIRCGSLLGLDSAARMRLLCKNYRLLISMAPIRVDVNLVNPSAVATVGSLNAEFASPWFQLYIYKTIGNGPLSLLLRRGTRLKCLPNPFKKYSHLLVTSWAHDPTIITINSCLITINEMLQHNAVFVQATNCSLEDLQILHIPFPECMQKRIVDQDSTTTGPLEQHPYFWKIVELLDLTVTCGYVTMIRIGCSSKLNCEKFQKAEKVEKKRGYMMTFGPSAVNSKDPRKTPSTCNSDTVDHYSCWTLYDCVFGVPLFDKRLNASICEKLLTFELVNFTNAKASLAFNTKLLHQVKAFIAKYQTESVAQSRQHSDDNAAPYPEVNLLFHEGEVTIWDVC
;
A
#
# COMPACT_ATOMS: atom_id res chain seq x y z
N LEU A 1 10.31 -14.98 53.67
CA LEU A 1 11.07 -14.11 54.58
C LEU A 1 12.55 -14.48 54.47
N LEU A 2 13.38 -13.52 54.00
CA LEU A 2 14.80 -13.24 54.32
C LEU A 2 15.79 -14.44 54.32
N ASN A 3 17.00 -14.41 53.74
CA ASN A 3 18.02 -13.37 53.51
C ASN A 3 19.21 -14.11 52.84
N ALA A 4 20.27 -13.56 52.24
CA ALA A 4 20.78 -12.27 51.77
C ALA A 4 22.20 -12.66 51.25
N THR A 5 22.78 -12.06 50.22
CA THR A 5 23.55 -10.82 50.38
C THR A 5 23.85 -10.18 49.02
N TYR A 6 23.27 -9.00 48.85
CA TYR A 6 23.65 -7.94 47.91
C TYR A 6 24.95 -7.26 48.40
N CYS A 7 25.86 -6.92 47.48
CA CYS A 7 26.84 -5.86 47.69
C CYS A 7 26.35 -4.60 46.97
N ALA A 8 25.67 -3.73 47.72
CA ALA A 8 25.34 -2.37 47.34
C ALA A 8 26.50 -1.45 47.76
N PHE A 9 27.04 -0.65 46.81
CA PHE A 9 27.73 0.58 47.15
C PHE A 9 26.76 1.74 46.92
N ALA A 10 26.39 2.41 48.01
CA ALA A 10 25.56 3.60 48.01
C ALA A 10 26.44 4.85 47.99
N VAL A 11 26.21 5.74 47.03
CA VAL A 11 26.55 7.17 47.16
C VAL A 11 25.22 7.92 47.10
N LEU A 12 24.83 8.47 48.25
CA LEU A 12 23.63 9.27 48.43
C LEU A 12 23.89 10.71 47.96
N ASN A 13 23.08 11.20 47.01
CA ASN A 13 22.54 12.55 47.11
C ASN A 13 21.15 12.64 46.44
N ARG A 14 20.28 13.46 47.03
CA ARG A 14 18.82 13.50 46.85
C ARG A 14 18.40 13.93 45.44
N GLU A 15 17.59 13.09 44.77
CA GLU A 15 16.35 13.37 44.03
C GLU A 15 16.13 12.34 42.89
N ASN A 16 15.02 11.59 42.99
CA ASN A 16 14.37 10.72 41.99
C ASN A 16 15.23 9.69 41.20
N ILE A 17 15.20 8.43 41.66
CA ILE A 17 15.62 7.26 40.84
C ILE A 17 14.37 6.53 40.35
N LEU A 18 14.14 6.61 39.05
CA LEU A 18 13.19 5.80 38.28
C LEU A 18 13.75 4.37 38.23
N TYR A 19 13.05 3.39 38.83
CA TYR A 19 13.41 1.97 38.67
C TYR A 19 12.93 1.49 37.29
N ILE A 20 13.82 1.52 36.30
CA ILE A 20 13.59 0.82 35.02
C ILE A 20 14.09 -0.62 35.22
N TYR A 21 13.16 -1.56 35.32
CA TYR A 21 13.46 -2.98 35.14
C TYR A 21 13.82 -3.20 33.67
N PHE A 22 15.11 -3.36 33.36
CA PHE A 22 15.54 -3.81 32.04
C PHE A 22 15.39 -5.33 31.98
N ASP A 23 14.41 -5.78 31.21
CA ASP A 23 14.28 -7.17 30.78
C ASP A 23 15.49 -7.51 29.87
N SER A 24 16.08 -8.69 30.04
CA SER A 24 17.38 -9.03 29.44
C SER A 24 17.30 -9.51 27.97
N GLN A 25 16.27 -9.11 27.23
CA GLN A 25 16.24 -9.22 25.77
C GLN A 25 16.64 -7.86 25.19
N MET A 26 17.94 -7.75 24.89
CA MET A 26 18.57 -6.53 24.39
C MET A 26 18.11 -6.23 22.96
N ASP A 27 17.55 -5.04 22.70
CA ASP A 27 17.17 -4.60 21.36
C ASP A 27 18.41 -4.25 20.53
N THR A 28 18.83 -5.19 19.68
CA THR A 28 19.93 -5.02 18.71
C THR A 28 19.72 -3.82 17.78
N GLU A 29 18.47 -3.40 17.56
CA GLU A 29 18.13 -2.24 16.72
C GLU A 29 18.68 -0.92 17.26
N VAL A 30 18.67 -0.72 18.58
CA VAL A 30 19.20 0.50 19.21
C VAL A 30 20.72 0.62 18.98
N VAL A 31 21.43 -0.51 19.01
CA VAL A 31 22.88 -0.55 18.75
C VAL A 31 23.19 -0.22 17.29
N TYR A 32 22.33 -0.64 16.36
CA TYR A 32 22.47 -0.36 14.93
C TYR A 32 22.33 1.13 14.59
N GLU A 33 21.47 1.87 15.28
CA GLU A 33 21.39 3.34 15.14
C GLU A 33 22.72 4.01 15.51
N PHE A 34 23.33 3.62 16.63
CA PHE A 34 24.64 4.16 17.03
C PHE A 34 25.77 3.79 16.06
N ILE A 35 25.71 2.61 15.44
CA ILE A 35 26.69 2.22 14.40
C ILE A 35 26.50 3.08 13.15
N ASN A 36 25.26 3.36 12.75
CA ASN A 36 24.95 4.22 11.61
C ASN A 36 25.40 5.67 11.85
N GLU A 37 25.26 6.18 13.08
CA GLU A 37 25.79 7.49 13.51
C GLU A 37 27.32 7.54 13.67
N LYS A 38 28.02 6.43 13.38
CA LYS A 38 29.48 6.29 13.49
C LYS A 38 29.99 6.60 14.91
N CYS A 39 29.22 6.20 15.92
CA CYS A 39 29.58 6.42 17.31
C CYS A 39 30.74 5.48 17.71
N PRO A 40 31.89 5.99 18.19
CA PRO A 40 32.97 5.14 18.67
C PRO A 40 32.60 4.50 20.02
N TRP A 41 33.20 3.34 20.33
CA TRP A 41 32.97 2.61 21.59
C TRP A 41 33.08 3.49 22.86
N SER A 42 33.93 4.51 22.83
CA SER A 42 34.13 5.45 23.94
C SER A 42 32.90 6.29 24.29
N LYS A 43 32.03 6.57 23.32
CA LYS A 43 30.83 7.40 23.45
C LYS A 43 29.54 6.57 23.56
N LEU A 44 29.63 5.26 23.37
CA LEU A 44 28.50 4.35 23.51
C LEU A 44 28.11 4.22 24.99
N PRO A 45 26.81 4.27 25.33
CA PRO A 45 26.36 3.93 26.68
C PRO A 45 26.69 2.46 27.00
N LYS A 46 27.74 2.24 27.81
CA LYS A 46 28.36 0.91 27.98
C LYS A 46 27.45 -0.15 28.63
N TYR A 47 26.35 0.28 29.25
CA TYR A 47 25.33 -0.61 29.80
C TYR A 47 24.55 -1.39 28.73
N ILE A 48 24.52 -0.91 27.48
CA ILE A 48 23.73 -1.50 26.37
C ILE A 48 24.30 -2.86 25.93
N LEU A 49 25.61 -3.08 26.06
CA LEU A 49 26.30 -4.31 25.59
C LEU A 49 27.06 -5.02 26.72
N GLY A 50 26.58 -4.88 27.97
CA GLY A 50 27.22 -5.53 29.12
C GLY A 50 28.72 -5.19 29.30
N ASN A 51 29.15 -3.98 28.89
CA ASN A 51 30.55 -3.55 28.84
C ASN A 51 31.49 -4.37 27.92
N SER A 52 30.98 -5.19 27.00
CA SER A 52 31.79 -6.01 26.09
C SER A 52 32.15 -5.28 24.79
N ALA A 53 33.39 -4.77 24.70
CA ALA A 53 33.89 -4.14 23.47
C ALA A 53 33.92 -5.11 22.28
N LYS A 54 34.20 -6.39 22.53
CA LYS A 54 34.25 -7.44 21.50
C LYS A 54 32.90 -7.74 20.88
N GLU A 55 31.83 -7.62 21.67
CA GLU A 55 30.47 -7.81 21.17
C GLU A 55 30.05 -6.66 20.27
N TYR A 56 30.45 -5.44 20.62
CA TYR A 56 30.27 -4.27 19.74
C TYR A 56 31.04 -4.40 18.43
N GLU A 57 32.31 -4.83 18.47
CA GLU A 57 33.12 -5.10 17.27
C GLU A 57 32.46 -6.15 16.36
N LYS A 58 31.89 -7.21 16.95
CA LYS A 58 31.14 -8.23 16.21
C LYS A 58 29.89 -7.63 15.54
N LEU A 59 29.11 -6.85 16.28
CA LEU A 59 27.91 -6.20 15.76
C LEU A 59 28.23 -5.15 14.68
N ILE A 60 29.34 -4.41 14.80
CA ILE A 60 29.84 -3.52 13.75
C ILE A 60 30.10 -4.30 12.47
N LEU A 61 30.80 -5.44 12.56
CA LEU A 61 31.11 -6.26 11.39
C LEU A 61 29.83 -6.83 10.77
N GLU A 62 28.94 -7.38 11.58
CA GLU A 62 27.66 -7.94 11.15
C GLU A 62 26.77 -6.90 10.47
N TYR A 63 26.55 -5.75 11.12
CA TYR A 63 25.78 -4.64 10.57
C TYR A 63 26.39 -4.10 9.27
N SER A 64 27.71 -3.99 9.19
CA SER A 64 28.38 -3.43 8.02
C SER A 64 28.32 -4.35 6.80
N VAL A 65 28.39 -5.67 7.04
CA VAL A 65 28.22 -6.68 5.99
C VAL A 65 26.77 -6.74 5.51
N MET A 66 25.81 -6.75 6.43
CA MET A 66 24.38 -6.78 6.11
C MET A 66 23.93 -5.56 5.31
N ASN A 67 24.46 -4.37 5.59
CA ASN A 67 24.10 -3.13 4.92
C ASN A 67 25.09 -2.72 3.80
N GLN A 68 26.02 -3.61 3.42
CA GLN A 68 27.00 -3.38 2.36
C GLN A 68 27.76 -2.03 2.51
N LEU A 69 28.24 -1.74 3.72
CA LEU A 69 28.90 -0.47 4.03
C LEU A 69 30.33 -0.41 3.47
N ARG A 70 30.72 0.77 2.98
CA ARG A 70 32.08 1.04 2.46
C ARG A 70 33.11 1.02 3.60
N TYR A 71 34.24 0.34 3.40
CA TYR A 71 35.28 0.14 4.43
C TYR A 71 35.92 1.46 4.90
N LYS A 72 36.31 2.35 3.97
CA LYS A 72 37.10 3.55 4.28
C LYS A 72 36.36 4.61 5.09
N THR A 73 35.03 4.66 5.01
CA THR A 73 34.20 5.74 5.57
C THR A 73 33.49 5.37 6.87
N ASN A 74 33.61 4.11 7.30
CA ASN A 74 32.84 3.52 8.40
C ASN A 74 33.72 2.86 9.46
N LEU A 75 33.13 2.53 10.60
CA LEU A 75 33.81 1.97 11.78
C LEU A 75 34.49 0.62 11.53
N VAL A 76 34.17 -0.06 10.43
CA VAL A 76 34.78 -1.35 10.04
C VAL A 76 36.31 -1.27 9.98
N ARG A 77 36.85 -0.12 9.55
CA ARG A 77 38.30 0.12 9.49
C ARG A 77 39.00 -0.03 10.83
N GLU A 78 38.31 0.25 11.93
CA GLU A 78 38.87 0.13 13.28
C GLU A 78 38.85 -1.32 13.78
N VAL A 79 37.92 -2.13 13.26
CA VAL A 79 37.70 -3.53 13.67
C VAL A 79 38.50 -4.52 12.82
N ARG A 80 38.65 -4.25 11.52
CA ARG A 80 39.36 -5.09 10.56
C ARG A 80 40.45 -4.29 9.88
N ASN A 81 41.63 -4.88 9.76
CA ASN A 81 42.79 -4.23 9.15
C ASN A 81 42.94 -4.52 7.65
N ASN A 82 42.29 -5.58 7.14
CA ASN A 82 42.40 -6.00 5.75
C ASN A 82 41.12 -5.65 4.97
N GLU A 83 41.26 -4.73 4.01
CA GLU A 83 40.17 -4.23 3.17
C GLU A 83 39.66 -5.31 2.20
N GLU A 84 40.55 -6.10 1.59
CA GLU A 84 40.17 -7.14 0.61
C GLU A 84 39.33 -8.25 1.27
N GLN A 85 39.80 -8.78 2.40
CA GLN A 85 39.10 -9.83 3.14
C GLN A 85 37.71 -9.40 3.63
N TYR A 86 37.53 -8.11 3.94
CA TYR A 86 36.23 -7.58 4.32
C TYR A 86 35.25 -7.63 3.13
N TYR A 87 35.67 -7.16 1.96
CA TYR A 87 34.83 -7.17 0.77
C TYR A 87 34.57 -8.60 0.26
N GLU A 88 35.51 -9.52 0.38
CA GLU A 88 35.27 -10.96 0.10
C GLU A 88 34.20 -11.55 1.01
N LEU A 89 34.29 -11.28 2.32
CA LEU A 89 33.32 -11.76 3.30
C LEU A 89 31.93 -11.13 3.05
N MET A 90 31.87 -9.86 2.71
CA MET A 90 30.61 -9.18 2.39
C MET A 90 29.98 -9.68 1.09
N LEU A 91 30.77 -9.96 0.05
CA LEU A 91 30.27 -10.57 -1.19
C LEU A 91 29.79 -12.01 -0.97
N GLY A 92 30.51 -12.78 -0.14
CA GLY A 92 30.09 -14.12 0.26
C GLY A 92 28.73 -14.10 0.96
N TYR A 93 28.57 -13.23 1.96
CA TYR A 93 27.29 -13.01 2.63
C TYR A 93 26.18 -12.58 1.66
N SER A 94 26.48 -11.61 0.79
CA SER A 94 25.51 -11.09 -0.20
C SER A 94 25.02 -12.19 -1.15
N ARG A 95 25.91 -13.08 -1.60
CA ARG A 95 25.56 -14.20 -2.48
C ARG A 95 24.73 -15.26 -1.75
N ASP A 96 25.08 -15.60 -0.51
CA ASP A 96 24.35 -16.58 0.30
C ASP A 96 22.90 -16.12 0.60
N HIS A 97 22.70 -14.81 0.72
CA HIS A 97 21.39 -14.19 0.96
C HIS A 97 20.70 -13.69 -0.32
N LEU A 98 21.25 -13.97 -1.50
CA LEU A 98 20.69 -13.61 -2.82
C LEU A 98 20.49 -12.08 -3.03
N MET A 99 21.34 -11.27 -2.40
CA MET A 99 21.30 -9.81 -2.48
C MET A 99 21.78 -9.31 -3.85
N LEU A 100 21.28 -8.13 -4.23
CA LEU A 100 21.72 -7.42 -5.43
C LEU A 100 23.23 -7.14 -5.38
N PHE A 101 23.88 -7.16 -6.54
CA PHE A 101 25.28 -6.75 -6.65
C PHE A 101 25.46 -5.31 -6.14
N PRO A 102 26.41 -5.05 -5.22
CA PRO A 102 26.61 -3.73 -4.62
C PRO A 102 27.27 -2.75 -5.62
N TYR A 103 26.45 -2.15 -6.50
CA TYR A 103 26.92 -1.23 -7.55
C TYR A 103 27.64 0.01 -7.02
N HIS A 104 27.29 0.49 -5.82
CA HIS A 104 27.95 1.61 -5.13
C HIS A 104 29.39 1.30 -4.66
N LEU A 105 29.76 0.01 -4.66
CA LEU A 105 31.10 -0.48 -4.34
C LEU A 105 31.80 -1.08 -5.56
N SER A 106 31.25 -0.89 -6.76
CA SER A 106 31.82 -1.42 -8.01
C SER A 106 33.24 -0.91 -8.26
N ASP A 107 33.56 0.31 -7.84
CA ASP A 107 34.89 0.91 -7.90
C ASP A 107 35.93 0.11 -7.12
N VAL A 108 35.56 -0.44 -5.95
CA VAL A 108 36.46 -1.23 -5.11
C VAL A 108 36.42 -2.71 -5.48
N ILE A 109 35.25 -3.27 -5.80
CA ILE A 109 35.08 -4.70 -6.07
C ILE A 109 35.68 -5.07 -7.43
N ILE A 110 35.40 -4.31 -8.48
CA ILE A 110 35.87 -4.63 -9.83
C ILE A 110 37.39 -4.38 -9.94
N LYS A 111 37.90 -3.32 -9.29
CA LYS A 111 39.34 -3.00 -9.31
C LYS A 111 40.15 -3.82 -8.32
N GLY A 112 39.65 -4.03 -7.12
CA GLY A 112 40.35 -4.75 -6.05
C GLY A 112 40.23 -6.27 -6.18
N LEU A 113 38.99 -6.78 -6.22
CA LEU A 113 38.73 -8.23 -6.22
C LEU A 113 38.62 -8.84 -7.62
N ARG A 114 38.52 -8.02 -8.67
CA ARG A 114 38.35 -8.45 -10.07
C ARG A 114 37.08 -9.26 -10.32
N ILE A 115 36.06 -9.08 -9.48
CA ILE A 115 34.76 -9.73 -9.60
C ILE A 115 33.83 -8.79 -10.37
N THR A 116 33.34 -9.22 -11.52
CA THR A 116 32.36 -8.47 -12.31
C THR A 116 30.93 -8.81 -11.88
N PRO A 117 29.93 -7.93 -12.13
CA PRO A 117 28.53 -8.25 -11.88
C PRO A 117 28.08 -9.54 -12.59
N PHE A 118 28.57 -9.77 -13.82
CA PHE A 118 28.30 -10.98 -14.57
C PHE A 118 28.80 -12.25 -13.88
N GLN A 119 30.03 -12.23 -13.35
CA GLN A 119 30.60 -13.35 -12.61
C GLN A 119 29.83 -13.58 -11.30
N TYR A 120 29.51 -12.50 -10.58
CA TYR A 120 28.75 -12.58 -9.32
C TYR A 120 27.41 -13.29 -9.51
N TYR A 121 26.61 -12.87 -10.51
CA TYR A 121 25.31 -13.51 -10.77
C TYR A 121 25.44 -14.90 -11.40
N SER A 122 26.48 -15.15 -12.20
CA SER A 122 26.74 -16.50 -12.73
C SER A 122 27.02 -17.49 -11.60
N ASP A 123 27.84 -17.11 -10.63
CA ASP A 123 28.11 -17.94 -9.45
C ASP A 123 26.88 -18.07 -8.55
N MET A 124 26.09 -17.01 -8.37
CA MET A 124 24.82 -17.09 -7.63
C MET A 124 23.83 -18.08 -8.27
N MET A 125 23.64 -18.01 -9.59
CA MET A 125 22.77 -18.94 -10.33
C MET A 125 23.28 -20.38 -10.24
N LEU A 126 24.58 -20.57 -10.31
CA LEU A 126 25.21 -21.86 -10.10
C LEU A 126 24.90 -22.42 -8.71
N ASP A 127 25.08 -21.61 -7.66
CA ASP A 127 24.82 -22.03 -6.28
C ASP A 127 23.34 -22.41 -6.09
N LEU A 128 22.41 -21.62 -6.66
CA LEU A 128 20.98 -21.93 -6.65
C LEU A 128 20.66 -23.26 -7.33
N MET A 129 21.21 -23.51 -8.53
CA MET A 129 20.98 -24.75 -9.27
C MET A 129 21.62 -25.98 -8.59
N VAL A 130 22.79 -25.82 -7.98
CA VAL A 130 23.45 -26.88 -7.22
C VAL A 130 22.65 -27.24 -5.96
N GLN A 131 22.07 -26.23 -5.29
CA GLN A 131 21.21 -26.38 -4.11
C GLN A 131 19.76 -26.79 -4.45
N GLU A 132 19.41 -26.88 -5.73
CA GLU A 132 18.06 -27.19 -6.23
C GLU A 132 16.95 -26.25 -5.74
N LYS A 133 17.30 -24.99 -5.43
CA LYS A 133 16.32 -23.98 -5.03
C LYS A 133 15.48 -23.53 -6.24
N SER A 134 14.24 -23.11 -6.00
CA SER A 134 13.40 -22.55 -7.07
C SER A 134 13.89 -21.15 -7.44
N TYR A 135 13.68 -20.76 -8.70
CA TYR A 135 13.94 -19.39 -9.17
C TYR A 135 13.16 -18.35 -8.35
N ASP A 136 11.98 -18.72 -7.84
CA ASP A 136 11.10 -17.86 -7.05
C ASP A 136 11.69 -17.48 -5.67
N THR A 137 12.84 -18.06 -5.29
CA THR A 137 13.61 -17.64 -4.11
C THR A 137 14.43 -16.38 -4.34
N LEU A 138 14.67 -15.98 -5.59
CA LEU A 138 15.39 -14.76 -5.91
C LEU A 138 14.52 -13.53 -5.60
N PRO A 139 15.10 -12.49 -4.97
CA PRO A 139 14.42 -11.22 -4.87
C PRO A 139 14.28 -10.52 -6.23
N ASN A 140 13.32 -9.60 -6.39
CA ASN A 140 12.86 -9.20 -7.73
C ASN A 140 13.88 -8.34 -8.47
N PHE A 141 14.54 -7.41 -7.76
CA PHE A 141 15.59 -6.61 -8.37
C PHE A 141 16.80 -7.47 -8.74
N THR A 142 17.16 -8.45 -7.91
CA THR A 142 18.19 -9.44 -8.22
C THR A 142 17.81 -10.26 -9.46
N ALA A 143 16.57 -10.74 -9.55
CA ALA A 143 16.06 -11.50 -10.68
C ALA A 143 16.02 -10.67 -11.98
N ALA A 144 15.62 -9.39 -11.89
CA ALA A 144 15.62 -8.47 -13.03
C ALA A 144 17.04 -8.22 -13.54
N ASP A 145 18.02 -8.07 -12.64
CA ASP A 145 19.41 -7.87 -13.01
C ASP A 145 20.06 -9.14 -13.59
N CYS A 146 19.70 -10.31 -13.06
CA CYS A 146 20.08 -11.60 -13.63
C CYS A 146 19.54 -11.79 -15.05
N LEU A 147 18.29 -11.38 -15.30
CA LEU A 147 17.72 -11.40 -16.64
C LEU A 147 18.48 -10.46 -17.58
N ARG A 148 18.79 -9.24 -17.12
CA ARG A 148 19.52 -8.22 -17.89
C ARG A 148 20.93 -8.66 -18.28
N LEU A 149 21.67 -9.29 -17.36
CA LEU A 149 23.07 -9.66 -17.58
C LEU A 149 23.26 -11.07 -18.14
N LEU A 150 22.48 -12.05 -17.66
CA LEU A 150 22.62 -13.46 -18.03
C LEU A 150 21.59 -13.91 -19.07
N GLY A 151 20.44 -13.24 -19.19
CA GLY A 151 19.35 -13.70 -20.05
C GLY A 151 18.54 -14.85 -19.47
N ILE A 152 18.71 -15.13 -18.17
CA ILE A 152 18.05 -16.25 -17.51
C ILE A 152 16.83 -15.71 -16.78
N GLY A 153 15.66 -15.78 -17.43
CA GLY A 153 14.38 -15.60 -16.75
C GLY A 153 13.87 -16.90 -16.12
N ARG A 154 12.73 -16.83 -15.42
CA ARG A 154 12.09 -17.97 -14.72
C ARG A 154 11.95 -19.23 -15.59
N ASN A 155 11.36 -19.08 -16.78
CA ASN A 155 11.15 -20.22 -17.69
C ASN A 155 12.47 -20.80 -18.20
N ARG A 156 13.45 -19.94 -18.49
CA ARG A 156 14.77 -20.36 -18.92
C ARG A 156 15.50 -21.11 -17.80
N TYR A 157 15.40 -20.64 -16.57
CA TYR A 157 15.94 -21.32 -15.39
C TYR A 157 15.33 -22.71 -15.21
N ILE A 158 13.99 -22.84 -15.31
CA ILE A 158 13.31 -24.14 -15.17
C ILE A 158 13.84 -25.12 -16.22
N ASN A 159 14.00 -24.68 -17.46
CA ASN A 159 14.56 -25.51 -18.53
C ASN A 159 16.01 -25.92 -18.23
N LEU A 160 16.87 -24.96 -17.86
CA LEU A 160 18.26 -25.25 -17.47
C LEU A 160 18.34 -26.19 -16.26
N MET A 161 17.42 -26.07 -15.31
CA MET A 161 17.35 -26.92 -14.13
C MET A 161 16.97 -28.36 -14.51
N ASN A 162 16.00 -28.53 -15.41
CA ASN A 162 15.62 -29.83 -15.95
C ASN A 162 16.78 -30.48 -16.72
N ASP A 163 17.46 -29.68 -17.56
CA ASP A 163 18.66 -30.13 -18.27
C ASP A 163 19.77 -30.54 -17.28
N SER A 164 19.96 -29.79 -16.20
CA SER A 164 20.95 -30.11 -15.17
C SER A 164 20.64 -31.41 -14.40
N ARG A 165 19.36 -31.73 -14.19
CA ARG A 165 18.92 -32.96 -13.51
C ARG A 165 19.17 -34.22 -14.35
N SER A 166 19.27 -34.07 -15.67
CA SER A 166 19.60 -35.16 -16.59
C SER A 166 21.09 -35.56 -16.54
N LEU A 167 21.94 -34.74 -15.92
CA LEU A 167 23.40 -34.95 -15.85
C LEU A 167 23.81 -35.75 -14.60
N LYS A 168 24.89 -36.55 -14.72
CA LYS A 168 25.39 -37.42 -13.63
C LYS A 168 25.79 -36.60 -12.39
N LYS A 169 25.42 -37.09 -11.19
CA LYS A 169 25.66 -36.41 -9.88
C LYS A 169 27.14 -36.17 -9.55
N GLN A 170 28.06 -36.95 -10.08
CA GLN A 170 29.51 -36.74 -9.90
C GLN A 170 29.96 -35.57 -10.78
N ASN A 171 30.35 -34.44 -10.17
CA ASN A 171 30.73 -33.16 -10.80
C ASN A 171 29.59 -32.26 -11.29
N ARG A 172 28.45 -32.25 -10.58
CA ARG A 172 27.32 -31.36 -10.87
C ARG A 172 27.73 -29.89 -11.07
N GLN A 173 28.64 -29.36 -10.25
CA GLN A 173 29.06 -27.96 -10.34
C GLN A 173 29.72 -27.62 -11.69
N LYS A 174 30.56 -28.51 -12.23
CA LYS A 174 31.21 -28.30 -13.54
C LYS A 174 30.20 -28.43 -14.69
N ALA A 175 29.29 -29.39 -14.57
CA ALA A 175 28.23 -29.62 -15.55
C ALA A 175 27.24 -28.44 -15.62
N VAL A 176 26.88 -27.87 -14.47
CA VAL A 176 26.03 -26.66 -14.40
C VAL A 176 26.78 -25.44 -14.95
N ARG A 177 28.08 -25.26 -14.64
CA ARG A 177 28.89 -24.18 -15.22
C ARG A 177 28.87 -24.17 -16.74
N SER A 178 28.91 -25.34 -17.38
CA SER A 178 28.85 -25.42 -18.84
C SER A 178 27.48 -25.10 -19.44
N LEU A 179 26.40 -25.17 -18.65
CA LEU A 179 25.05 -24.80 -19.10
C LEU A 179 24.79 -23.30 -18.97
N LEU A 180 25.52 -22.61 -18.10
CA LEU A 180 25.36 -21.17 -17.89
C LEU A 180 26.06 -20.36 -18.99
N PRO A 181 25.52 -19.17 -19.32
CA PRO A 181 26.15 -18.24 -20.25
C PRO A 181 27.60 -17.95 -19.85
N GLN A 182 28.50 -17.90 -20.83
CA GLN A 182 29.92 -17.57 -20.63
C GLN A 182 30.23 -16.10 -20.95
N VAL A 183 29.33 -15.44 -21.66
CA VAL A 183 29.45 -14.05 -22.09
C VAL A 183 28.17 -13.31 -21.67
N PRO A 184 28.28 -12.07 -21.14
CA PRO A 184 27.11 -11.26 -20.84
C PRO A 184 26.30 -10.94 -22.10
N ILE A 185 25.02 -10.66 -21.92
CA ILE A 185 24.19 -10.08 -22.99
C ILE A 185 24.77 -8.72 -23.40
N LYS A 186 24.74 -8.44 -24.70
CA LYS A 186 25.12 -7.13 -25.23
C LYS A 186 24.14 -6.07 -24.72
N VAL A 187 24.65 -5.06 -24.01
CA VAL A 187 23.87 -3.94 -23.51
C VAL A 187 24.24 -2.68 -24.28
N ASP A 188 23.23 -1.92 -24.72
CA ASP A 188 23.44 -0.65 -25.38
C ASP A 188 23.88 0.41 -24.37
N ILE A 189 25.06 0.97 -24.60
CA ILE A 189 25.65 2.00 -23.74
C ILE A 189 24.84 3.28 -23.87
N GLN A 190 24.33 3.79 -22.75
CA GLN A 190 23.56 5.03 -22.76
C GLN A 190 24.49 6.26 -22.69
N PRO A 191 24.08 7.41 -23.27
CA PRO A 191 24.90 8.61 -23.32
C PRO A 191 25.34 9.16 -21.95
N TRP A 192 24.54 9.00 -20.90
CA TRP A 192 24.86 9.50 -19.56
C TRP A 192 25.67 8.52 -18.70
N TRP A 193 26.16 7.42 -19.28
CA TRP A 193 26.97 6.46 -18.52
C TRP A 193 28.40 6.97 -18.32
N ILE A 194 28.98 6.64 -17.16
CA ILE A 194 30.39 6.88 -16.87
C ILE A 194 31.17 5.61 -17.22
N VAL A 195 32.08 5.71 -18.16
CA VAL A 195 33.03 4.63 -18.49
C VAL A 195 34.23 4.75 -17.58
N GLN A 196 34.53 3.68 -16.86
CA GLN A 196 35.69 3.61 -15.98
C GLN A 196 36.44 2.31 -16.20
N ASN A 197 37.76 2.39 -16.14
CA ASN A 197 38.59 1.20 -16.21
C ASN A 197 38.41 0.30 -14.97
N GLY A 198 38.33 -1.01 -15.19
CA GLY A 198 38.40 -2.03 -14.15
C GLY A 198 39.85 -2.44 -13.85
N SER A 199 40.05 -3.68 -13.39
CA SER A 199 41.40 -4.27 -13.26
C SER A 199 41.82 -4.97 -14.56
N VAL A 200 42.42 -4.20 -15.48
CA VAL A 200 42.94 -4.73 -16.75
C VAL A 200 44.36 -5.26 -16.55
N LEU A 201 44.59 -6.54 -16.85
CA LEU A 201 45.94 -7.13 -16.91
C LEU A 201 46.45 -7.21 -18.35
N VAL A 202 47.76 -7.35 -18.49
CA VAL A 202 48.46 -7.50 -19.79
C VAL A 202 47.92 -8.68 -20.60
N ASN A 203 47.48 -9.75 -19.94
CA ASN A 203 46.89 -10.91 -20.60
C ASN A 203 45.51 -10.61 -21.21
N ASP A 204 44.74 -9.71 -20.60
CA ASP A 204 43.38 -9.37 -21.02
C ASP A 204 43.39 -8.51 -22.31
N VAL A 205 44.47 -7.77 -22.54
CA VAL A 205 44.64 -6.85 -23.70
C VAL A 205 45.33 -7.52 -24.89
N ARG A 206 45.91 -8.70 -24.71
CA ARG A 206 46.75 -9.34 -25.73
C ARG A 206 45.98 -9.62 -27.01
N ASP A 207 44.77 -10.17 -26.88
CA ASP A 207 43.98 -10.71 -27.98
C ASP A 207 42.87 -9.75 -28.48
N LEU A 208 42.81 -8.52 -27.95
CA LEU A 208 41.81 -7.52 -28.36
C LEU A 208 42.12 -6.89 -29.73
N PRO A 209 41.10 -6.46 -30.50
CA PRO A 209 41.29 -5.69 -31.72
C PRO A 209 41.90 -4.31 -31.44
N LYS A 210 42.59 -3.71 -32.43
CA LYS A 210 43.31 -2.43 -32.27
C LYS A 210 42.40 -1.29 -31.81
N GLU A 211 41.17 -1.26 -32.31
CA GLU A 211 40.17 -0.23 -31.98
C GLU A 211 39.80 -0.26 -30.48
N GLU A 212 39.56 -1.45 -29.92
CA GLU A 212 39.27 -1.61 -28.49
C GLU A 212 40.48 -1.27 -27.62
N LYS A 213 41.70 -1.61 -28.06
CA LYS A 213 42.92 -1.21 -27.33
C LYS A 213 43.06 0.31 -27.27
N MET A 214 42.79 1.02 -28.36
CA MET A 214 42.84 2.48 -28.39
C MET A 214 41.82 3.11 -27.42
N VAL A 215 40.62 2.54 -27.31
CA VAL A 215 39.61 3.00 -26.36
C VAL A 215 40.03 2.73 -24.91
N ILE A 216 40.61 1.55 -24.62
CA ILE A 216 41.12 1.20 -23.30
C ILE A 216 42.25 2.16 -22.89
N ASP A 217 43.22 2.38 -23.78
CA ASP A 217 44.33 3.30 -23.55
C ASP A 217 43.81 4.72 -23.31
N TYR A 218 42.84 5.18 -24.11
CA TYR A 218 42.20 6.49 -23.92
C TYR A 218 41.53 6.63 -22.53
N VAL A 219 40.81 5.60 -22.06
CA VAL A 219 40.14 5.61 -20.75
C VAL A 219 41.15 5.50 -19.59
N ILE A 220 42.26 4.80 -19.79
CA ILE A 220 43.37 4.76 -18.82
C ILE A 220 43.98 6.16 -18.65
N ASP A 221 44.24 6.85 -19.76
CA ASP A 221 44.87 8.17 -19.77
C ASP A 221 43.92 9.28 -19.29
N SER A 222 42.64 9.24 -19.70
CA SER A 222 41.66 10.29 -19.42
C SER A 222 40.96 10.13 -18.06
N GLY A 223 40.96 8.92 -17.49
CA GLY A 223 40.21 8.62 -16.28
C GLY A 223 38.71 8.38 -16.53
N PRO A 224 37.86 8.42 -15.46
CA PRO A 224 36.42 8.23 -15.60
C PRO A 224 35.84 9.27 -16.54
N THR A 225 35.26 8.82 -17.66
CA THR A 225 34.79 9.68 -18.73
C THR A 225 33.30 9.43 -18.97
N GLU A 226 32.50 10.49 -18.99
CA GLU A 226 31.10 10.42 -19.40
C GLU A 226 31.01 10.16 -20.90
N VAL A 227 30.12 9.26 -21.32
CA VAL A 227 29.89 8.95 -22.73
C VAL A 227 29.38 10.20 -23.48
N ALA A 228 28.61 11.05 -22.80
CA ALA A 228 28.18 12.38 -23.21
C ALA A 228 27.76 13.22 -21.99
N ASN A 229 28.06 14.53 -21.99
CA ASN A 229 27.61 15.50 -20.97
C ASN A 229 26.09 15.65 -21.03
N PHE A 230 25.36 15.19 -20.01
CA PHE A 230 23.90 15.23 -19.99
C PHE A 230 23.37 15.51 -18.58
N ASP A 231 22.62 16.60 -18.40
CA ASP A 231 22.01 16.98 -17.11
C ASP A 231 20.92 15.97 -16.67
N MET A 232 21.05 15.46 -15.46
CA MET A 232 20.26 14.34 -14.90
C MET A 232 19.13 14.81 -13.98
N ASP A 233 18.21 15.65 -14.47
CA ASP A 233 17.27 16.34 -13.57
C ASP A 233 15.82 15.82 -13.57
N VAL A 234 15.42 14.87 -14.43
CA VAL A 234 14.01 14.42 -14.45
C VAL A 234 13.89 12.92 -14.58
N ILE A 235 13.29 12.29 -13.56
CA ILE A 235 13.09 10.85 -13.46
C ILE A 235 11.61 10.54 -13.71
N GLN A 236 11.33 9.71 -14.72
CA GLN A 236 10.00 9.17 -14.99
C GLN A 236 10.02 7.65 -14.80
N ILE A 237 9.17 7.15 -13.93
CA ILE A 237 8.91 5.72 -13.80
C ILE A 237 7.66 5.43 -14.63
N PRO A 238 7.75 4.71 -15.77
CA PRO A 238 6.58 4.20 -16.47
C PRO A 238 5.87 3.13 -15.64
N THR A 239 4.61 2.85 -15.98
CA THR A 239 3.87 1.70 -15.46
C THR A 239 4.68 0.43 -15.69
N LEU A 240 4.88 -0.35 -14.63
CA LEU A 240 5.71 -1.55 -14.67
C LEU A 240 4.98 -2.66 -15.43
N ASP A 241 5.38 -2.90 -16.68
CA ASP A 241 4.98 -4.12 -17.38
C ASP A 241 5.76 -5.32 -16.79
N ASN A 242 5.03 -6.27 -16.18
CA ASN A 242 5.53 -7.57 -15.70
C ASN A 242 6.46 -7.59 -14.47
N PHE A 243 6.54 -6.52 -13.67
CA PHE A 243 7.26 -6.54 -12.38
C PHE A 243 6.31 -6.89 -11.23
N VAL A 244 6.54 -8.02 -10.58
CA VAL A 244 5.78 -8.50 -9.41
C VAL A 244 6.71 -8.42 -8.20
N MET A 245 6.31 -7.72 -7.13
CA MET A 245 7.14 -7.58 -5.94
C MET A 245 6.94 -8.75 -4.97
N ASN A 246 7.78 -9.77 -5.11
CA ASN A 246 8.04 -10.70 -4.01
C ASN A 246 8.78 -9.97 -2.85
N ARG A 247 8.05 -9.63 -1.77
CA ARG A 247 8.60 -8.96 -0.57
C ARG A 247 9.35 -9.95 0.32
N LEU A 248 10.38 -10.60 -0.21
CA LEU A 248 11.21 -11.54 0.56
C LEU A 248 11.94 -10.77 1.67
N THR A 249 11.72 -11.21 2.90
CA THR A 249 12.23 -10.55 4.11
C THR A 249 13.70 -10.93 4.33
N GLY A 250 14.63 -10.14 3.79
CA GLY A 250 16.05 -10.34 4.08
C GLY A 250 17.00 -9.23 3.63
N ASP A 251 16.73 -8.58 2.50
CA ASP A 251 17.63 -7.58 1.93
C ASP A 251 17.26 -6.14 2.36
N TYR A 252 18.18 -5.46 3.03
CA TYR A 252 18.05 -4.06 3.45
C TYR A 252 17.94 -3.10 2.25
N PHE A 253 18.74 -3.32 1.20
CA PHE A 253 18.80 -2.44 0.05
C PHE A 253 17.52 -2.56 -0.77
N GLU A 254 17.02 -3.76 -1.00
CA GLU A 254 15.74 -4.00 -1.68
C GLU A 254 14.55 -3.36 -0.95
N ARG A 255 14.49 -3.44 0.38
CA ARG A 255 13.47 -2.69 1.16
C ARG A 255 13.55 -1.21 0.89
N THR A 256 14.76 -0.67 0.79
CA THR A 256 14.96 0.75 0.51
C THR A 256 14.58 1.10 -0.92
N LEU A 257 14.88 0.24 -1.90
CA LEU A 257 14.39 0.37 -3.27
C LEU A 257 12.85 0.44 -3.28
N TYR A 258 12.13 -0.43 -2.57
CA TYR A 258 10.68 -0.36 -2.50
C TYR A 258 10.16 0.95 -1.88
N LYS A 259 10.80 1.44 -0.80
CA LYS A 259 10.42 2.71 -0.17
C LYS A 259 10.59 3.89 -1.13
N ILE A 260 11.72 3.94 -1.82
CA ILE A 260 12.04 4.96 -2.83
C ILE A 260 11.04 4.85 -3.99
N PHE A 261 10.78 3.64 -4.46
CA PHE A 261 9.88 3.37 -5.57
C PHE A 261 8.44 3.85 -5.32
N VAL A 262 7.89 3.59 -4.13
CA VAL A 262 6.57 4.11 -3.72
C VAL A 262 6.57 5.64 -3.58
N SER A 263 7.72 6.23 -3.26
CA SER A 263 7.84 7.64 -2.91
C SER A 263 8.25 8.56 -4.06
N MET A 264 8.63 7.99 -5.19
CA MET A 264 9.04 8.75 -6.38
C MET A 264 7.85 9.44 -7.05
N ASP A 265 8.11 10.64 -7.55
CA ASP A 265 7.20 11.46 -8.34
C ASP A 265 7.99 12.26 -9.39
N LYS A 266 7.29 12.70 -10.44
CA LYS A 266 7.87 13.54 -11.50
C LYS A 266 8.42 14.87 -10.97
N HIS A 267 7.82 15.37 -9.89
CA HIS A 267 8.16 16.66 -9.25
C HIS A 267 9.11 16.53 -8.06
N THR A 268 9.65 15.35 -7.78
CA THR A 268 10.52 15.13 -6.62
C THR A 268 11.96 14.86 -7.04
N ASN A 269 12.86 15.78 -6.69
CA ASN A 269 14.30 15.59 -6.90
C ASN A 269 14.88 14.62 -5.86
N ALA A 270 16.03 14.02 -6.17
CA ALA A 270 16.71 13.06 -5.30
C ALA A 270 17.00 13.61 -3.88
N GLU A 271 17.40 14.88 -3.77
CA GLU A 271 17.62 15.56 -2.48
C GLU A 271 16.35 15.65 -1.63
N GLN A 272 15.25 16.05 -2.27
CA GLN A 272 13.99 16.17 -1.58
C GLN A 272 13.44 14.80 -1.18
N LEU A 273 13.69 13.77 -2.00
CA LEU A 273 13.31 12.39 -1.70
C LEU A 273 14.09 11.85 -0.51
N ALA A 274 15.40 12.12 -0.44
CA ALA A 274 16.25 11.80 0.70
C ALA A 274 15.74 12.48 1.98
N GLN A 275 15.34 13.75 1.91
CA GLN A 275 14.77 14.48 3.05
C GLN A 275 13.42 13.90 3.51
N VAL A 276 12.55 13.52 2.57
CA VAL A 276 11.24 12.92 2.89
C VAL A 276 11.41 11.54 3.55
N LEU A 277 12.32 10.71 3.04
CA LEU A 277 12.54 9.37 3.57
C LEU A 277 13.51 9.31 4.76
N ARG A 278 14.23 10.40 5.06
CA ARG A 278 15.36 10.41 6.01
C ARG A 278 16.39 9.32 5.71
N VAL A 279 16.69 9.18 4.43
CA VAL A 279 17.70 8.26 3.91
C VAL A 279 18.85 9.09 3.35
N ASP A 280 20.08 8.59 3.45
CA ASP A 280 21.24 9.27 2.89
C ASP A 280 21.07 9.54 1.39
N LEU A 281 21.38 10.77 0.96
CA LEU A 281 21.29 11.19 -0.44
C LEU A 281 22.04 10.23 -1.38
N ASN A 282 23.24 9.80 -0.98
CA ASN A 282 24.04 8.86 -1.76
C ASN A 282 23.31 7.53 -1.97
N LEU A 283 22.57 7.04 -0.98
CA LEU A 283 21.83 5.79 -1.09
C LEU A 283 20.63 5.95 -2.01
N VAL A 284 19.95 7.10 -1.97
CA VAL A 284 18.89 7.45 -2.92
C VAL A 284 19.41 7.54 -4.36
N LEU A 285 20.56 8.18 -4.57
CA LEU A 285 21.20 8.27 -5.88
C LEU A 285 21.62 6.88 -6.40
N ASN A 286 22.14 6.02 -5.52
CA ASN A 286 22.47 4.63 -5.87
C ASN A 286 21.23 3.85 -6.29
N ALA A 287 20.13 3.99 -5.54
CA ALA A 287 18.85 3.36 -5.87
C ALA A 287 18.31 3.82 -7.23
N ILE A 288 18.31 5.13 -7.48
CA ILE A 288 17.91 5.70 -8.77
C ILE A 288 18.80 5.18 -9.91
N SER A 289 20.12 5.10 -9.69
CA SER A 289 21.06 4.52 -10.66
C SER A 289 20.71 3.06 -10.99
N VAL A 290 20.33 2.26 -9.98
CA VAL A 290 19.87 0.89 -10.17
C VAL A 290 18.57 0.86 -10.99
N PHE A 291 17.60 1.73 -10.73
CA PHE A 291 16.37 1.79 -11.53
C PHE A 291 16.63 2.11 -13.00
N TYR A 292 17.54 3.04 -13.31
CA TYR A 292 17.96 3.30 -14.70
C TYR A 292 18.63 2.07 -15.33
N ARG A 293 19.50 1.37 -14.60
CA ARG A 293 20.18 0.16 -15.10
C ARG A 293 19.20 -0.96 -15.41
N LEU A 294 18.15 -1.09 -14.60
CA LEU A 294 17.11 -2.10 -14.77
C LEU A 294 16.05 -1.72 -15.80
N GLY A 295 16.10 -0.51 -16.37
CA GLY A 295 15.06 -0.02 -17.29
C GLY A 295 13.71 0.23 -16.60
N ILE A 296 13.72 0.41 -15.27
CA ILE A 296 12.53 0.72 -14.46
C ILE A 296 12.26 2.22 -14.48
N ALA A 297 13.31 3.03 -14.56
CA ALA A 297 13.22 4.48 -14.66
C ALA A 297 13.85 4.94 -15.97
N TYR A 298 13.19 5.90 -16.61
CA TYR A 298 13.68 6.60 -17.79
C TYR A 298 13.77 8.09 -17.46
N ARG A 299 14.51 8.83 -18.27
CA ARG A 299 14.49 10.28 -18.17
C ARG A 299 13.20 10.77 -18.80
N ALA A 300 12.49 11.70 -18.15
CA ALA A 300 11.36 12.36 -18.82
C ALA A 300 11.90 13.20 -19.99
N PRO A 301 11.26 13.18 -21.17
CA PRO A 301 11.61 14.12 -22.24
C PRO A 301 11.34 15.54 -21.75
N SER A 302 12.31 16.45 -21.92
CA SER A 302 12.11 17.87 -21.58
C SER A 302 10.95 18.43 -22.42
N GLU A 303 10.02 19.18 -21.81
CA GLU A 303 8.82 19.75 -22.43
C GLU A 303 9.06 20.59 -23.72
N LEU A 304 10.31 20.90 -24.03
CA LEU A 304 10.72 21.64 -25.24
C LEU A 304 10.76 20.79 -26.52
N GLU A 305 10.58 19.47 -26.46
CA GLU A 305 10.58 18.59 -27.65
C GLU A 305 9.18 18.32 -28.25
N ILE A 306 8.11 18.91 -27.71
CA ILE A 306 6.77 18.80 -28.29
C ILE A 306 6.47 20.07 -29.10
N GLN A 307 6.96 20.12 -30.34
CA GLN A 307 6.35 20.94 -31.39
C GLN A 307 5.75 20.02 -32.47
N PRO A 308 4.45 20.14 -32.79
CA PRO A 308 3.86 19.38 -33.87
C PRO A 308 4.20 20.07 -35.17
N ASN A 309 5.12 19.52 -35.99
CA ASN A 309 5.29 20.04 -37.34
C ASN A 309 5.62 18.97 -38.39
N ARG A 310 4.66 18.87 -39.33
CA ARG A 310 4.72 18.46 -40.73
C ARG A 310 4.70 16.96 -41.07
N SER A 311 3.48 16.52 -41.34
CA SER A 311 3.05 15.78 -42.54
C SER A 311 4.14 15.48 -43.58
N ILE A 312 4.52 14.21 -43.70
CA ILE A 312 5.05 13.64 -44.94
C ILE A 312 4.25 12.37 -45.24
N ASP A 313 3.37 12.48 -46.23
CA ASP A 313 2.76 11.36 -46.94
C ASP A 313 3.83 10.52 -47.63
N VAL A 314 3.93 9.22 -47.32
CA VAL A 314 4.38 8.20 -48.29
C VAL A 314 3.68 6.86 -48.03
N GLY A 315 2.66 6.59 -48.84
CA GLY A 315 2.49 5.38 -49.66
C GLY A 315 2.56 3.98 -49.01
N LEU A 316 1.43 3.29 -49.05
CA LEU A 316 1.25 1.83 -48.86
C LEU A 316 2.33 0.98 -49.55
N ASN A 317 2.78 -0.08 -48.87
CA ASN A 317 2.69 -1.43 -49.43
C ASN A 317 2.60 -2.49 -48.33
N SER A 318 1.53 -3.26 -48.40
CA SER A 318 1.25 -4.44 -47.60
C SER A 318 2.11 -5.62 -48.06
N SER A 319 2.61 -6.43 -47.12
CA SER A 319 2.83 -7.87 -47.32
C SER A 319 3.11 -8.62 -46.02
N ARG A 320 2.21 -9.59 -45.74
CA ARG A 320 2.35 -10.81 -44.92
C ARG A 320 2.62 -10.68 -43.40
N LYS A 321 1.50 -10.75 -42.66
CA LYS A 321 1.44 -11.34 -41.31
C LYS A 321 1.80 -12.83 -41.36
N GLN A 322 2.76 -13.23 -40.54
CA GLN A 322 2.86 -14.59 -39.99
C GLN A 322 2.90 -14.47 -38.47
N SER A 323 1.99 -15.19 -37.83
CA SER A 323 1.79 -15.28 -36.39
C SER A 323 3.03 -15.80 -35.67
N VAL A 324 3.59 -14.99 -34.77
CA VAL A 324 4.53 -15.43 -33.75
C VAL A 324 4.07 -14.82 -32.43
N GLU A 325 3.68 -15.67 -31.49
CA GLU A 325 3.55 -15.31 -30.07
C GLU A 325 4.97 -14.94 -29.58
N GLY A 326 5.21 -13.65 -29.36
CA GLY A 326 6.54 -13.11 -29.03
C GLY A 326 6.47 -12.14 -27.85
N SER A 327 7.39 -12.32 -26.90
CA SER A 327 7.62 -11.47 -25.73
C SER A 327 8.04 -10.05 -26.15
N LEU A 328 7.57 -9.04 -25.43
CA LEU A 328 7.75 -7.59 -25.68
C LEU A 328 9.19 -7.06 -25.76
N VAL A 329 10.20 -7.92 -25.63
CA VAL A 329 11.62 -7.51 -25.68
C VAL A 329 12.05 -7.18 -27.12
N ASP A 330 11.34 -7.69 -28.13
CA ASP A 330 11.72 -7.50 -29.55
C ASP A 330 11.23 -6.18 -30.17
N LEU A 331 10.30 -5.45 -29.54
CA LEU A 331 9.72 -4.20 -30.10
C LEU A 331 10.40 -2.91 -29.62
N LEU A 332 11.29 -2.99 -28.62
CA LEU A 332 11.94 -1.83 -28.02
C LEU A 332 13.18 -1.33 -28.79
N HIS A 333 13.66 -2.09 -29.79
CA HIS A 333 14.92 -1.78 -30.46
C HIS A 333 14.80 -0.75 -31.59
N ASP A 334 13.61 -0.56 -32.18
CA ASP A 334 13.46 0.19 -33.43
C ASP A 334 13.16 1.70 -33.28
N ALA A 335 12.90 2.21 -32.07
CA ALA A 335 12.41 3.58 -31.89
C ALA A 335 13.49 4.66 -31.65
N VAL A 336 14.78 4.30 -31.51
CA VAL A 336 15.82 5.22 -30.94
C VAL A 336 16.70 5.92 -31.99
N ILE A 337 16.43 5.76 -33.30
CA ILE A 337 17.24 6.41 -34.35
C ILE A 337 16.53 7.63 -34.93
N SER A 338 16.57 8.78 -34.24
CA SER A 338 16.66 10.09 -34.91
C SER A 338 16.98 11.23 -33.92
N ASP A 339 18.03 11.98 -34.27
CA ASP A 339 18.30 13.38 -33.92
C ASP A 339 18.94 13.75 -32.56
N CYS A 340 20.25 14.06 -32.66
CA CYS A 340 20.99 14.93 -31.76
C CYS A 340 21.59 16.09 -32.57
N SER A 341 21.30 17.34 -32.19
CA SER A 341 22.29 18.44 -32.16
C SER A 341 21.65 19.79 -31.78
N SER A 342 21.94 20.32 -30.57
CA SER A 342 22.60 21.63 -30.36
C SER A 342 22.48 22.23 -28.94
N LYS A 343 23.65 22.43 -28.31
CA LYS A 343 24.14 23.57 -27.49
C LYS A 343 23.63 23.85 -26.04
N LEU A 344 24.47 23.44 -25.08
CA LEU A 344 25.20 24.20 -24.02
C LEU A 344 24.75 25.63 -23.60
N SER A 345 24.59 25.86 -22.28
CA SER A 345 25.48 26.72 -21.44
C SER A 345 25.07 26.81 -19.95
N LEU A 346 26.11 26.89 -19.09
CA LEU A 346 26.17 26.80 -17.62
C LEU A 346 25.69 28.05 -16.85
N GLN A 347 25.31 27.92 -15.55
CA GLN A 347 26.04 28.52 -14.40
C GLN A 347 25.46 28.20 -13.00
N ASN A 348 26.36 27.71 -12.12
CA ASN A 348 26.26 27.51 -10.67
C ASN A 348 26.05 28.82 -9.87
N GLN A 349 25.24 28.81 -8.80
CA GLN A 349 25.52 29.57 -7.55
C GLN A 349 25.01 28.89 -6.27
N ASN A 350 25.84 29.05 -5.23
CA ASN A 350 25.94 28.38 -3.93
C ASN A 350 24.74 28.40 -2.95
N ILE A 351 24.75 27.34 -2.13
CA ILE A 351 24.00 27.04 -0.91
C ILE A 351 24.42 27.94 0.27
N HIS A 352 23.45 28.40 1.08
CA HIS A 352 23.65 28.67 2.52
C HIS A 352 22.46 28.22 3.36
N SER A 353 22.82 27.65 4.52
CA SER A 353 22.04 26.97 5.56
C SER A 353 20.97 27.83 6.24
N ASN A 354 19.83 27.21 6.58
CA ASN A 354 19.09 27.44 7.82
C ASN A 354 18.14 26.25 8.10
N THR A 355 18.62 25.32 8.89
CA THR A 355 17.83 24.31 9.62
C THR A 355 17.29 24.94 10.88
N ASP A 356 15.98 25.20 10.91
CA ASP A 356 15.05 25.16 12.06
C ASP A 356 13.85 26.08 11.77
N MET A 357 12.62 25.56 11.93
CA MET A 357 11.28 26.17 11.66
C MET A 357 10.66 25.97 10.26
N LEU A 358 10.13 24.77 9.96
CA LEU A 358 9.35 24.48 8.74
C LEU A 358 7.96 23.88 8.99
N TYR A 359 7.19 24.39 9.96
CA TYR A 359 5.81 23.92 10.19
C TYR A 359 4.73 25.02 10.20
N THR A 360 4.98 26.23 9.71
CA THR A 360 3.90 27.26 9.75
C THR A 360 3.89 28.32 8.64
N SER A 361 4.61 28.12 7.53
CA SER A 361 4.64 29.12 6.45
C SER A 361 4.58 28.46 5.06
N LEU A 362 3.44 27.85 4.73
CA LEU A 362 3.11 27.53 3.34
C LEU A 362 2.40 28.75 2.74
N THR A 363 3.04 29.41 1.77
CA THR A 363 2.41 30.47 0.97
C THR A 363 1.28 29.87 0.13
N ALA A 364 0.19 30.62 -0.07
CA ALA A 364 -1.00 30.15 -0.79
C ALA A 364 -0.67 29.60 -2.20
N ASP A 365 0.27 30.25 -2.90
CA ASP A 365 0.72 29.86 -4.25
C ASP A 365 1.38 28.46 -4.31
N SER A 366 1.94 27.97 -3.19
CA SER A 366 2.57 26.63 -3.11
C SER A 366 1.58 25.49 -2.88
N LEU A 367 0.33 25.79 -2.51
CA LEU A 367 -0.71 24.80 -2.25
C LEU A 367 -1.60 24.53 -3.47
N GLU A 368 -1.71 25.49 -4.38
CA GLU A 368 -2.52 25.35 -5.60
C GLU A 368 -1.86 24.44 -6.63
N SER A 369 -0.53 24.28 -6.59
CA SER A 369 0.22 23.35 -7.44
C SER A 369 0.19 21.89 -6.95
N LYS A 370 -0.38 21.60 -5.77
CA LYS A 370 -0.41 20.25 -5.20
C LYS A 370 -1.58 19.42 -5.73
N ARG A 371 -1.34 18.13 -5.92
CA ARG A 371 -2.29 17.17 -6.51
C ARG A 371 -3.37 16.73 -5.54
N ILE A 372 -4.39 16.07 -6.08
CA ILE A 372 -5.37 15.29 -5.31
C ILE A 372 -4.94 13.82 -5.35
N ALA A 373 -5.03 13.12 -4.22
CA ALA A 373 -4.87 11.66 -4.19
C ALA A 373 -6.21 10.97 -3.92
N PHE A 374 -6.52 9.95 -4.72
CA PHE A 374 -7.64 9.04 -4.46
C PHE A 374 -7.12 7.75 -3.83
N MET A 375 -7.55 7.51 -2.59
CA MET A 375 -7.10 6.44 -1.71
C MET A 375 -8.03 5.23 -1.81
N PHE A 376 -7.48 4.06 -2.15
CA PHE A 376 -8.25 2.83 -2.30
C PHE A 376 -7.62 1.65 -1.53
N ASP A 377 -8.40 0.59 -1.31
CA ASP A 377 -7.96 -0.64 -0.65
C ASP A 377 -7.73 -1.80 -1.64
N SER A 378 -7.34 -2.98 -1.15
CA SER A 378 -7.08 -4.13 -2.02
C SER A 378 -8.30 -4.67 -2.77
N SER A 379 -9.52 -4.24 -2.43
CA SER A 379 -10.72 -4.71 -3.11
C SER A 379 -10.82 -4.17 -4.54
N LEU A 380 -10.36 -2.92 -4.78
CA LEU A 380 -10.29 -2.36 -6.13
C LEU A 380 -9.35 -3.16 -7.03
N THR A 381 -8.15 -3.47 -6.55
CA THR A 381 -7.17 -4.27 -7.29
C THR A 381 -7.65 -5.70 -7.52
N ALA A 382 -8.37 -6.29 -6.56
CA ALA A 382 -8.94 -7.64 -6.73
C ALA A 382 -9.96 -7.66 -7.88
N ILE A 383 -10.81 -6.63 -7.96
CA ILE A 383 -11.77 -6.47 -9.05
C ILE A 383 -11.04 -6.38 -10.39
N LEU A 384 -10.03 -5.52 -10.50
CA LEU A 384 -9.25 -5.38 -11.74
C LEU A 384 -8.46 -6.65 -12.13
N MET A 385 -8.18 -7.56 -11.20
CA MET A 385 -7.41 -8.79 -11.49
C MET A 385 -8.29 -10.01 -11.80
N MET A 386 -9.53 -10.04 -11.32
CA MET A 386 -10.44 -11.19 -11.47
C MET A 386 -11.23 -11.17 -12.80
N GLY A 387 -11.36 -10.01 -13.44
CA GLY A 387 -12.07 -9.88 -14.71
C GLY A 387 -11.30 -10.49 -15.89
N ASN A 388 -12.04 -10.89 -16.93
CA ASN A 388 -11.46 -11.22 -18.23
C ASN A 388 -11.07 -9.92 -18.98
N LEU A 389 -10.16 -9.16 -18.38
CA LEU A 389 -9.74 -7.84 -18.84
C LEU A 389 -8.64 -7.94 -19.91
N SER A 390 -8.47 -6.86 -20.67
CA SER A 390 -7.35 -6.71 -21.61
C SER A 390 -6.01 -6.86 -20.88
N ASN A 391 -4.98 -7.29 -21.62
CA ASN A 391 -3.66 -7.46 -21.02
C ASN A 391 -3.09 -6.13 -20.51
N SER A 392 -3.38 -5.01 -21.18
CA SER A 392 -3.01 -3.66 -20.76
C SER A 392 -3.64 -3.27 -19.43
N LEU A 393 -4.94 -3.53 -19.25
CA LEU A 393 -5.63 -3.22 -18.00
C LEU A 393 -5.11 -4.08 -16.83
N LYS A 394 -4.72 -5.34 -17.11
CA LYS A 394 -4.04 -6.19 -16.12
C LYS A 394 -2.67 -5.64 -15.73
N CYS A 395 -1.89 -5.08 -16.66
CA CYS A 395 -0.63 -4.42 -16.32
C CYS A 395 -0.83 -3.24 -15.35
N HIS A 396 -1.85 -2.41 -15.58
CA HIS A 396 -2.21 -1.32 -14.66
C HIS A 396 -2.69 -1.84 -13.31
N ALA A 397 -3.49 -2.93 -13.31
CA ALA A 397 -3.96 -3.56 -12.09
C ALA A 397 -2.80 -4.13 -11.24
N VAL A 398 -1.82 -4.76 -11.88
CA VAL A 398 -0.59 -5.23 -11.24
C VAL A 398 0.20 -4.04 -10.71
N THR A 399 0.34 -2.96 -11.48
CA THR A 399 1.03 -1.74 -11.02
C THR A 399 0.34 -1.14 -9.78
N LEU A 400 -0.99 -1.03 -9.79
CA LEU A 400 -1.79 -0.57 -8.63
C LEU A 400 -1.69 -1.51 -7.43
N PHE A 401 -1.52 -2.81 -7.65
CA PHE A 401 -1.37 -3.78 -6.56
C PHE A 401 0.04 -3.75 -5.99
N GLU A 402 1.04 -3.91 -6.83
CA GLU A 402 2.44 -3.97 -6.44
C GLU A 402 2.88 -2.60 -5.93
N VAL A 403 3.02 -1.62 -6.83
CA VAL A 403 3.54 -0.28 -6.52
C VAL A 403 2.61 0.43 -5.55
N GLY A 404 1.31 0.30 -5.78
CA GLY A 404 0.32 1.03 -5.00
C GLY A 404 0.22 2.51 -5.32
N LYS A 405 0.78 2.96 -6.45
CA LYS A 405 0.59 4.31 -6.97
C LYS A 405 0.45 4.27 -8.49
N LEU A 406 -0.52 5.00 -9.02
CA LEU A 406 -0.67 5.31 -10.44
C LEU A 406 -0.80 6.82 -10.57
N GLY A 407 0.17 7.46 -11.23
CA GLY A 407 0.21 8.91 -11.38
C GLY A 407 -0.64 9.42 -12.54
N ASP A 408 -0.91 10.73 -12.57
CA ASP A 408 -1.78 11.37 -13.59
C ASP A 408 -1.36 11.03 -15.04
N GLU A 409 -0.06 10.93 -15.31
CA GLU A 409 0.48 10.62 -16.64
C GLU A 409 -0.05 9.28 -17.19
N SER A 410 -0.05 8.26 -16.35
CA SER A 410 -0.53 6.93 -16.68
C SER A 410 -2.05 6.80 -16.67
N LEU A 411 -2.78 7.78 -16.13
CA LEU A 411 -4.24 7.73 -16.09
C LEU A 411 -4.87 7.82 -17.48
N ASN A 412 -4.25 8.52 -18.42
CA ASN A 412 -4.78 8.59 -19.79
C ASN A 412 -4.85 7.20 -20.46
N SER A 413 -3.76 6.43 -20.37
CA SER A 413 -3.74 5.05 -20.86
C SER A 413 -4.76 4.19 -20.12
N PHE A 414 -4.78 4.29 -18.79
CA PHE A 414 -5.69 3.52 -17.95
C PHE A 414 -7.17 3.80 -18.27
N LEU A 415 -7.54 5.06 -18.50
CA LEU A 415 -8.90 5.46 -18.89
C LEU A 415 -9.27 4.94 -20.28
N SER A 416 -8.33 4.93 -21.23
CA SER A 416 -8.53 4.32 -22.54
C SER A 416 -8.75 2.81 -22.41
N ASP A 417 -7.94 2.13 -21.61
CA ASP A 417 -8.06 0.69 -21.35
C ASP A 417 -9.39 0.33 -20.67
N LEU A 418 -9.86 1.17 -19.74
CA LEU A 418 -11.19 1.03 -19.12
C LEU A 418 -12.33 1.26 -20.11
N ALA A 419 -12.13 2.09 -21.14
CA ALA A 419 -13.12 2.36 -22.17
C ALA A 419 -13.30 1.19 -23.14
N GLU A 420 -12.22 0.45 -23.40
CA GLU A 420 -12.18 -0.69 -24.33
C GLU A 420 -12.61 -2.02 -23.67
N ALA A 421 -12.94 -2.01 -22.37
CA ALA A 421 -13.32 -3.21 -21.64
C ALA A 421 -14.53 -3.93 -22.30
N PRO A 422 -14.44 -5.25 -22.53
CA PRO A 422 -15.42 -5.97 -23.34
C PRO A 422 -16.80 -6.04 -22.66
N CYS A 423 -17.83 -5.66 -23.40
CA CYS A 423 -19.23 -5.84 -23.02
C CYS A 423 -19.61 -7.32 -23.19
N LEU A 424 -19.46 -8.12 -22.13
CA LEU A 424 -19.79 -9.55 -22.12
C LEU A 424 -21.17 -9.78 -21.48
N THR A 425 -21.92 -10.76 -22.01
CA THR A 425 -23.36 -10.97 -21.79
C THR A 425 -23.73 -11.74 -20.51
N ASP A 426 -22.77 -12.06 -19.64
CA ASP A 426 -23.05 -12.76 -18.38
C ASP A 426 -23.43 -11.74 -17.30
N VAL A 427 -24.54 -11.96 -16.58
CA VAL A 427 -25.09 -11.07 -15.54
C VAL A 427 -24.05 -10.72 -14.44
N GLU A 428 -23.11 -11.62 -14.17
CA GLU A 428 -22.01 -11.39 -13.22
C GLU A 428 -20.93 -10.45 -13.78
N MET A 429 -20.68 -10.54 -15.08
CA MET A 429 -19.76 -9.67 -15.82
C MET A 429 -20.38 -8.30 -16.09
N GLU A 430 -21.72 -8.20 -16.16
CA GLU A 430 -22.44 -6.92 -16.25
C GLU A 430 -22.20 -6.04 -15.02
N ARG A 431 -22.30 -6.60 -13.81
CA ARG A 431 -21.98 -5.86 -12.57
C ARG A 431 -20.51 -5.46 -12.50
N HIS A 432 -19.62 -6.33 -12.95
CA HIS A 432 -18.20 -6.03 -13.03
C HIS A 432 -17.93 -4.85 -13.98
N ASN A 433 -18.53 -4.86 -15.17
CA ASN A 433 -18.44 -3.76 -16.14
C ASN A 433 -19.05 -2.46 -15.59
N GLU A 434 -20.13 -2.54 -14.82
CA GLU A 434 -20.68 -1.38 -14.12
C GLU A 434 -19.65 -0.77 -13.16
N TYR A 435 -18.93 -1.58 -12.37
CA TYR A 435 -17.88 -1.07 -11.47
C TYR A 435 -16.72 -0.42 -12.22
N LEU A 436 -16.29 -0.97 -13.36
CA LEU A 436 -15.25 -0.36 -14.20
C LEU A 436 -15.71 0.99 -14.76
N GLN A 437 -16.96 1.08 -15.21
CA GLN A 437 -17.53 2.33 -15.70
C GLN A 437 -17.65 3.37 -14.58
N VAL A 438 -18.06 2.97 -13.37
CA VAL A 438 -18.12 3.87 -12.20
C VAL A 438 -16.73 4.37 -11.82
N LEU A 439 -15.73 3.50 -11.81
CA LEU A 439 -14.33 3.87 -11.56
C LEU A 439 -13.86 4.90 -12.59
N ARG A 440 -14.10 4.64 -13.89
CA ARG A 440 -13.76 5.56 -14.98
C ARG A 440 -14.41 6.94 -14.79
N CYS A 441 -15.72 6.98 -14.58
CA CYS A 441 -16.45 8.24 -14.37
C CYS A 441 -15.94 8.98 -13.13
N THR A 442 -15.62 8.26 -12.04
CA THR A 442 -15.07 8.87 -10.82
C THR A 442 -13.70 9.49 -11.07
N ILE A 443 -12.81 8.82 -11.82
CA ILE A 443 -11.48 9.32 -12.15
C ILE A 443 -11.57 10.56 -13.07
N GLU A 444 -12.36 10.48 -14.14
CA GLU A 444 -12.60 11.60 -15.06
C GLU A 444 -13.15 12.82 -14.30
N TYR A 445 -14.09 12.57 -13.38
CA TYR A 445 -14.69 13.57 -12.53
C TYR A 445 -13.67 14.24 -11.59
N LEU A 446 -12.90 13.46 -10.83
CA LEU A 446 -11.91 14.02 -9.89
C LEU A 446 -10.78 14.76 -10.61
N ARG A 447 -10.41 14.31 -11.80
CA ARG A 447 -9.38 14.95 -12.63
C ARG A 447 -9.80 16.31 -13.18
N SER A 448 -11.10 16.58 -13.28
CA SER A 448 -11.59 17.90 -13.69
C SER A 448 -11.19 19.02 -12.72
N PHE A 449 -10.86 18.69 -11.46
CA PHE A 449 -10.49 19.67 -10.43
C PHE A 449 -8.98 19.92 -10.30
N ALA A 450 -8.14 18.89 -10.51
CA ALA A 450 -6.68 18.95 -10.43
C ALA A 450 -6.05 17.65 -10.97
N GLU A 451 -4.72 17.64 -11.12
CA GLU A 451 -3.96 16.40 -11.33
C GLU A 451 -4.29 15.37 -10.24
N LEU A 452 -4.54 14.12 -10.66
CA LEU A 452 -4.99 13.04 -9.78
C LEU A 452 -3.98 11.91 -9.74
N ASP A 453 -3.66 11.43 -8.53
CA ASP A 453 -2.95 10.17 -8.34
C ASP A 453 -3.85 9.14 -7.65
N LEU A 454 -3.80 7.88 -8.07
CA LEU A 454 -4.44 6.77 -7.35
C LEU A 454 -3.42 6.12 -6.41
N ILE A 455 -3.76 5.97 -5.13
CA ILE A 455 -2.86 5.41 -4.12
C ILE A 455 -3.52 4.28 -3.33
N ARG A 456 -2.84 3.13 -3.27
CA ARG A 456 -3.23 1.98 -2.45
C ARG A 456 -2.82 2.21 -1.00
N CYS A 457 -3.79 2.15 -0.09
CA CYS A 457 -3.57 2.30 1.35
C CYS A 457 -2.50 1.36 1.91
N GLY A 458 -2.52 0.09 1.51
CA GLY A 458 -1.58 -0.92 2.00
C GLY A 458 -0.12 -0.71 1.57
N SER A 459 0.13 0.01 0.47
CA SER A 459 1.50 0.27 0.02
C SER A 459 2.20 1.36 0.84
N LEU A 460 1.43 2.30 1.39
CA LEU A 460 1.94 3.33 2.31
C LEU A 460 2.35 2.77 3.69
N LEU A 461 1.87 1.57 4.05
CA LEU A 461 2.28 0.91 5.30
C LEU A 461 3.73 0.38 5.26
N GLY A 462 4.34 0.30 4.07
CA GLY A 462 5.78 0.01 3.94
C GLY A 462 6.69 1.16 4.37
N LEU A 463 6.15 2.37 4.51
CA LEU A 463 6.85 3.56 4.99
C LEU A 463 6.61 3.74 6.49
N ASP A 464 7.61 4.29 7.18
CA ASP A 464 7.44 4.75 8.57
C ASP A 464 6.37 5.84 8.64
N SER A 465 5.65 5.90 9.77
CA SER A 465 4.53 6.83 9.94
C SER A 465 4.93 8.29 9.69
N ALA A 466 6.16 8.67 10.03
CA ALA A 466 6.66 10.01 9.85
C ALA A 466 6.99 10.32 8.37
N ALA A 467 7.66 9.40 7.65
CA ALA A 467 7.91 9.56 6.22
C ALA A 467 6.63 9.54 5.40
N ARG A 468 5.67 8.66 5.73
CA ARG A 468 4.35 8.65 5.11
C ARG A 468 3.68 10.02 5.23
N MET A 469 3.71 10.62 6.41
CA MET A 469 3.14 11.95 6.61
C MET A 469 3.86 13.03 5.81
N ARG A 470 5.20 13.02 5.81
CA ARG A 470 5.99 13.98 5.02
C ARG A 470 5.69 13.88 3.54
N LEU A 471 5.57 12.66 3.01
CA LEU A 471 5.23 12.41 1.62
C LEU A 471 3.84 12.96 1.28
N LEU A 472 2.83 12.63 2.10
CA LEU A 472 1.46 13.06 1.85
C LEU A 472 1.31 14.59 1.92
N CYS A 473 1.88 15.23 2.95
CA CYS A 473 1.84 16.68 3.13
C CYS A 473 2.60 17.45 2.03
N LYS A 474 3.65 16.84 1.46
CA LYS A 474 4.44 17.47 0.40
C LYS A 474 3.70 17.45 -0.93
N ASN A 475 3.21 16.29 -1.35
CA ASN A 475 2.74 16.08 -2.72
C ASN A 475 1.25 16.37 -2.91
N TYR A 476 0.43 16.23 -1.85
CA TYR A 476 -1.02 16.29 -1.96
C TYR A 476 -1.62 17.43 -1.14
N ARG A 477 -2.61 18.12 -1.71
CA ARG A 477 -3.43 19.10 -0.99
C ARG A 477 -4.64 18.45 -0.30
N LEU A 478 -5.17 17.41 -0.92
CA LEU A 478 -6.42 16.76 -0.53
C LEU A 478 -6.33 15.26 -0.80
N LEU A 479 -6.78 14.46 0.17
CA LEU A 479 -6.91 13.02 0.04
C LEU A 479 -8.40 12.67 0.01
N ILE A 480 -8.82 11.90 -0.99
CA ILE A 480 -10.20 11.44 -1.14
C ILE A 480 -10.22 9.93 -0.93
N SER A 481 -11.02 9.43 0.02
CA SER A 481 -11.11 7.97 0.25
C SER A 481 -12.21 7.33 -0.60
N MET A 482 -11.94 6.13 -1.08
CA MET A 482 -12.95 5.18 -1.53
C MET A 482 -13.92 4.85 -0.38
N ALA A 483 -15.15 4.42 -0.69
CA ALA A 483 -16.12 3.92 0.28
C ALA A 483 -16.76 2.59 -0.19
N PRO A 484 -16.97 1.61 0.70
CA PRO A 484 -16.33 1.48 2.01
C PRO A 484 -14.84 1.14 1.84
N ILE A 485 -13.97 1.78 2.62
CA ILE A 485 -12.53 1.50 2.63
C ILE A 485 -12.16 0.66 3.84
N ARG A 486 -11.31 -0.34 3.63
CA ARG A 486 -10.69 -1.09 4.73
C ARG A 486 -9.32 -0.54 5.08
N VAL A 487 -9.21 -0.06 6.31
CA VAL A 487 -7.98 0.48 6.88
C VAL A 487 -7.79 -0.12 8.26
N ASP A 488 -6.77 -0.95 8.40
CA ASP A 488 -6.45 -1.60 9.69
C ASP A 488 -5.57 -0.69 10.58
N VAL A 489 -4.86 0.26 9.94
CA VAL A 489 -3.88 1.14 10.57
C VAL A 489 -4.10 2.58 10.10
N ASN A 490 -4.13 3.53 11.02
CA ASN A 490 -4.24 4.96 10.79
C ASN A 490 -3.18 5.45 9.80
N LEU A 491 -3.63 5.77 8.59
CA LEU A 491 -2.75 6.20 7.51
C LEU A 491 -2.37 7.67 7.65
N VAL A 492 -3.30 8.47 8.15
CA VAL A 492 -3.21 9.93 8.16
C VAL A 492 -3.48 10.45 9.56
N ASN A 493 -2.77 11.50 9.96
CA ASN A 493 -3.17 12.31 11.10
C ASN A 493 -4.18 13.34 10.58
N PRO A 494 -5.44 13.34 11.04
CA PRO A 494 -6.48 14.24 10.54
C PRO A 494 -6.16 15.73 10.68
N SER A 495 -5.13 16.11 11.42
CA SER A 495 -4.71 17.51 11.55
C SER A 495 -3.69 17.96 10.49
N ALA A 496 -3.12 17.04 9.71
CA ALA A 496 -1.95 17.31 8.86
C ALA A 496 -2.28 17.51 7.38
N VAL A 497 -3.21 16.74 6.83
CA VAL A 497 -3.65 16.83 5.43
C VAL A 497 -5.17 16.78 5.38
N ALA A 498 -5.78 17.63 4.57
CA ALA A 498 -7.23 17.61 4.39
C ALA A 498 -7.66 16.29 3.77
N THR A 499 -8.64 15.63 4.40
CA THR A 499 -9.20 14.37 3.95
C THR A 499 -10.70 14.54 3.70
N VAL A 500 -11.16 14.13 2.52
CA VAL A 500 -12.58 13.97 2.20
C VAL A 500 -12.86 12.48 2.22
N GLY A 501 -13.68 12.05 3.18
CA GLY A 501 -13.79 10.65 3.56
C GLY A 501 -13.00 10.34 4.83
N SER A 502 -12.76 9.05 5.09
CA SER A 502 -12.11 8.57 6.32
C SER A 502 -10.95 7.64 6.02
N LEU A 503 -9.79 7.91 6.62
CA LEU A 503 -8.56 7.10 6.51
C LEU A 503 -8.02 6.62 7.87
N ASN A 504 -8.86 6.71 8.91
CA ASN A 504 -8.51 6.21 10.24
C ASN A 504 -9.21 4.87 10.50
N ALA A 505 -8.48 3.95 11.12
CA ALA A 505 -8.93 2.61 11.43
C ALA A 505 -10.12 2.61 12.39
N GLU A 506 -10.23 3.59 13.29
CA GLU A 506 -11.33 3.66 14.26
C GLU A 506 -12.69 3.77 13.55
N PHE A 507 -12.76 4.51 12.43
CA PHE A 507 -13.97 4.69 11.64
C PHE A 507 -14.37 3.46 10.81
N ALA A 508 -13.40 2.65 10.38
CA ALA A 508 -13.66 1.40 9.68
C ALA A 508 -14.00 0.24 10.65
N SER A 509 -13.71 0.43 11.94
CA SER A 509 -13.88 -0.60 12.98
C SER A 509 -15.32 -0.67 13.54
N PRO A 510 -15.71 -1.81 14.13
CA PRO A 510 -17.00 -1.94 14.83
C PRO A 510 -17.21 -0.96 15.99
N TRP A 511 -16.14 -0.32 16.49
CA TRP A 511 -16.27 0.74 17.50
C TRP A 511 -17.08 1.92 16.98
N PHE A 512 -16.91 2.29 15.71
CA PHE A 512 -17.63 3.40 15.14
C PHE A 512 -19.13 3.09 15.01
N GLN A 513 -19.48 1.87 14.62
CA GLN A 513 -20.87 1.42 14.60
C GLN A 513 -21.51 1.51 16.01
N LEU A 514 -20.84 1.01 17.04
CA LEU A 514 -21.32 1.13 18.43
C LEU A 514 -21.45 2.58 18.91
N TYR A 515 -20.49 3.44 18.53
CA TYR A 515 -20.54 4.87 18.84
C TYR A 515 -21.78 5.53 18.22
N ILE A 516 -22.06 5.24 16.94
CA ILE A 516 -23.24 5.73 16.23
C ILE A 516 -24.53 5.25 16.93
N TYR A 517 -24.60 3.96 17.26
CA TYR A 517 -25.77 3.36 17.90
C TYR A 517 -26.06 3.99 19.27
N LYS A 518 -25.02 4.24 20.08
CA LYS A 518 -25.18 4.92 21.37
C LYS A 518 -25.59 6.39 21.20
N THR A 519 -25.02 7.08 20.23
CA THR A 519 -25.25 8.51 20.00
C THR A 519 -26.68 8.79 19.52
N ILE A 520 -27.20 7.92 18.65
CA ILE A 520 -28.54 8.08 18.07
C ILE A 520 -29.61 7.40 18.94
N GLY A 521 -29.24 6.35 19.66
CA GLY A 521 -30.17 5.48 20.38
C GLY A 521 -30.91 4.50 19.46
N ASN A 522 -30.39 4.26 18.26
CA ASN A 522 -30.96 3.33 17.29
C ASN A 522 -29.83 2.52 16.60
N GLY A 523 -30.05 1.22 16.46
CA GLY A 523 -29.14 0.29 15.80
C GLY A 523 -29.62 -1.16 16.00
N PRO A 524 -29.09 -2.13 15.22
CA PRO A 524 -29.34 -3.54 15.47
C PRO A 524 -28.84 -3.94 16.86
N LEU A 525 -29.51 -4.92 17.47
CA LEU A 525 -29.01 -5.59 18.68
C LEU A 525 -27.61 -6.12 18.38
N SER A 526 -26.60 -5.60 19.08
CA SER A 526 -25.19 -5.82 18.75
C SER A 526 -24.41 -6.25 19.98
N LEU A 527 -23.51 -7.22 19.82
CA LEU A 527 -22.66 -7.78 20.86
C LEU A 527 -21.21 -7.78 20.37
N LEU A 528 -20.36 -7.01 21.04
CA LEU A 528 -18.94 -6.95 20.78
C LEU A 528 -18.19 -7.81 21.80
N LEU A 529 -17.37 -8.74 21.31
CA LEU A 529 -16.71 -9.75 22.12
C LEU A 529 -15.20 -9.61 22.03
N ARG A 530 -14.54 -9.61 23.19
CA ARG A 530 -13.08 -9.64 23.28
C ARG A 530 -12.52 -10.98 22.82
N ARG A 531 -11.34 -10.95 22.22
CA ARG A 531 -10.59 -12.15 21.83
C ARG A 531 -10.36 -13.07 23.04
N GLY A 532 -10.51 -14.37 22.84
CA GLY A 532 -10.36 -15.40 23.87
C GLY A 532 -11.59 -15.63 24.74
N THR A 533 -12.68 -14.90 24.51
CA THR A 533 -13.96 -15.17 25.19
C THR A 533 -14.56 -16.49 24.73
N ARG A 534 -15.05 -17.30 25.66
CA ARG A 534 -15.78 -18.54 25.36
C ARG A 534 -17.27 -18.36 25.65
N LEU A 535 -18.07 -18.22 24.60
CA LEU A 535 -19.53 -18.14 24.68
C LEU A 535 -20.14 -19.52 24.95
N LYS A 536 -20.89 -19.65 26.04
CA LYS A 536 -21.73 -20.82 26.34
C LYS A 536 -23.17 -20.63 25.86
N CYS A 537 -23.66 -19.40 25.90
CA CYS A 537 -25.00 -19.02 25.47
C CYS A 537 -24.97 -17.57 24.95
N LEU A 538 -25.93 -17.22 24.10
CA LEU A 538 -26.16 -15.84 23.69
C LEU A 538 -27.06 -15.10 24.69
N PRO A 539 -26.93 -13.77 24.81
CA PRO A 539 -27.83 -12.97 25.63
C PRO A 539 -29.30 -13.18 25.24
N ASN A 540 -30.21 -13.17 26.23
CA ASN A 540 -31.63 -13.41 26.03
C ASN A 540 -32.29 -12.59 24.89
N PRO A 541 -31.92 -11.30 24.67
CA PRO A 541 -32.46 -10.52 23.56
C PRO A 541 -32.25 -11.14 22.17
N PHE A 542 -31.18 -11.91 21.96
CA PHE A 542 -30.88 -12.54 20.66
C PHE A 542 -31.85 -13.67 20.30
N LYS A 543 -32.55 -14.28 21.27
CA LYS A 543 -33.48 -15.39 21.03
C LYS A 543 -34.66 -15.04 20.11
N LYS A 544 -34.96 -13.75 19.93
CA LYS A 544 -36.02 -13.26 19.06
C LYS A 544 -35.63 -13.26 17.57
N TYR A 545 -34.37 -13.58 17.27
CA TYR A 545 -33.81 -13.47 15.93
C TYR A 545 -33.46 -14.83 15.34
N SER A 546 -33.62 -14.96 14.02
CA SER A 546 -33.33 -16.20 13.29
C SER A 546 -31.88 -16.28 12.80
N HIS A 547 -31.29 -15.14 12.43
CA HIS A 547 -29.96 -15.03 11.83
C HIS A 547 -29.10 -14.00 12.57
N LEU A 548 -27.79 -14.12 12.42
CA LEU A 548 -26.79 -13.22 13.00
C LEU A 548 -25.78 -12.82 11.93
N LEU A 549 -25.44 -11.55 11.87
CA LEU A 549 -24.31 -11.03 11.11
C LEU A 549 -23.08 -10.99 12.02
N VAL A 550 -22.06 -11.78 11.68
CA VAL A 550 -20.84 -11.94 12.48
C VAL A 550 -19.66 -11.36 11.71
N THR A 551 -19.11 -10.27 12.24
CA THR A 551 -17.95 -9.56 11.70
C THR A 551 -16.75 -9.81 12.59
N SER A 552 -15.68 -10.37 12.04
CA SER A 552 -14.39 -10.45 12.75
C SER A 552 -13.55 -9.22 12.42
N TRP A 553 -12.60 -8.85 13.28
CA TRP A 553 -11.71 -7.70 13.03
C TRP A 553 -10.90 -7.81 11.72
N ALA A 554 -10.62 -9.03 11.23
CA ALA A 554 -9.75 -9.27 10.08
C ALA A 554 -10.49 -9.73 8.81
N HIS A 555 -11.77 -10.14 8.91
CA HIS A 555 -12.51 -10.75 7.80
C HIS A 555 -13.87 -10.11 7.59
N ASP A 556 -14.36 -10.21 6.35
CA ASP A 556 -15.70 -9.81 5.91
C ASP A 556 -16.79 -10.38 6.83
N PRO A 557 -17.88 -9.62 7.03
CA PRO A 557 -19.01 -10.10 7.80
C PRO A 557 -19.61 -11.37 7.18
N THR A 558 -20.09 -12.27 8.02
CA THR A 558 -20.72 -13.54 7.59
C THR A 558 -22.08 -13.69 8.26
N ILE A 559 -23.10 -14.10 7.48
CA ILE A 559 -24.43 -14.38 8.04
C ILE A 559 -24.48 -15.85 8.48
N ILE A 560 -24.85 -16.08 9.73
CA ILE A 560 -24.93 -17.40 10.37
C ILE A 560 -26.31 -17.56 11.02
N THR A 561 -26.86 -18.78 11.03
CA THR A 561 -28.12 -19.05 11.73
C THR A 561 -27.90 -19.13 13.24
N ILE A 562 -28.90 -18.74 14.03
CA ILE A 562 -28.78 -18.75 15.49
C ILE A 562 -28.54 -20.15 16.08
N ASN A 563 -28.95 -21.21 15.36
CA ASN A 563 -28.82 -22.59 15.80
C ASN A 563 -27.37 -23.10 15.77
N SER A 564 -26.54 -22.62 14.84
CA SER A 564 -25.13 -23.05 14.68
C SER A 564 -24.11 -22.00 15.10
N CYS A 565 -24.56 -20.80 15.49
CA CYS A 565 -23.67 -19.65 15.70
C CYS A 565 -22.59 -19.83 16.77
N LEU A 566 -22.86 -20.57 17.85
CA LEU A 566 -21.93 -20.67 18.98
C LEU A 566 -20.61 -21.34 18.60
N ILE A 567 -20.64 -22.33 17.70
CA ILE A 567 -19.43 -23.04 17.27
C ILE A 567 -18.56 -22.08 16.47
N THR A 568 -19.14 -21.46 15.43
CA THR A 568 -18.41 -20.55 14.54
C THR A 568 -17.90 -19.29 15.27
N ILE A 569 -18.70 -18.69 16.16
CA ILE A 569 -18.26 -17.52 16.92
C ILE A 569 -17.11 -17.89 17.87
N ASN A 570 -17.20 -19.03 18.58
CA ASN A 570 -16.14 -19.47 19.48
C ASN A 570 -14.83 -19.80 18.74
N GLU A 571 -14.92 -20.33 17.51
CA GLU A 571 -13.75 -20.59 16.66
C GLU A 571 -13.08 -19.26 16.25
N MET A 572 -13.87 -18.28 15.78
CA MET A 572 -13.36 -16.95 15.44
C MET A 572 -12.73 -16.22 16.64
N LEU A 573 -13.30 -16.38 17.84
CA LEU A 573 -12.81 -15.77 19.07
C LEU A 573 -11.44 -16.28 19.53
N GLN A 574 -10.97 -17.42 19.02
CA GLN A 574 -9.61 -17.91 19.33
C GLN A 574 -8.54 -16.99 18.74
N HIS A 575 -8.81 -16.39 17.58
CA HIS A 575 -7.83 -15.61 16.83
C HIS A 575 -8.11 -14.11 16.86
N ASN A 576 -9.39 -13.69 16.81
CA ASN A 576 -9.79 -12.29 16.64
C ASN A 576 -10.91 -11.87 17.62
N ALA A 577 -11.09 -10.56 17.80
CA ALA A 577 -12.33 -10.04 18.37
C ALA A 577 -13.47 -10.17 17.35
N VAL A 578 -14.69 -10.34 17.86
CA VAL A 578 -15.87 -10.64 17.05
C VAL A 578 -17.01 -9.69 17.41
N PHE A 579 -17.62 -9.10 16.39
CA PHE A 579 -18.80 -8.27 16.48
C PHE A 579 -20.01 -9.00 15.91
N VAL A 580 -21.05 -9.20 16.71
CA VAL A 580 -22.24 -9.98 16.37
C VAL A 580 -23.45 -9.06 16.36
N GLN A 581 -24.19 -9.03 15.26
CA GLN A 581 -25.39 -8.20 15.08
C GLN A 581 -26.60 -9.07 14.73
N ALA A 582 -27.75 -8.79 15.33
CA ALA A 582 -28.95 -9.60 15.11
C ALA A 582 -29.69 -9.22 13.82
N THR A 583 -30.08 -10.22 13.03
CA THR A 583 -30.85 -10.04 11.78
C THR A 583 -31.96 -11.08 11.68
N ASN A 584 -33.02 -10.78 10.92
CA ASN A 584 -34.14 -11.72 10.71
C ASN A 584 -34.28 -12.20 9.26
N CYS A 585 -33.40 -11.72 8.37
CA CYS A 585 -33.39 -12.06 6.96
C CYS A 585 -32.22 -12.99 6.65
N SER A 586 -32.45 -13.89 5.70
CA SER A 586 -31.37 -14.61 5.03
C SER A 586 -30.57 -13.65 4.15
N LEU A 587 -29.42 -14.10 3.63
CA LEU A 587 -28.53 -13.27 2.80
C LEU A 587 -29.20 -12.78 1.50
N GLU A 588 -30.18 -13.53 1.00
CA GLU A 588 -30.89 -13.22 -0.25
C GLU A 588 -32.09 -12.28 -0.03
N ASP A 589 -32.60 -12.19 1.22
CA ASP A 589 -33.79 -11.42 1.58
C ASP A 589 -33.47 -10.09 2.30
N LEU A 590 -32.20 -9.81 2.57
CA LEU A 590 -31.81 -8.62 3.31
C LEU A 590 -31.99 -7.38 2.43
N GLN A 591 -32.99 -6.55 2.77
CA GLN A 591 -33.20 -5.28 2.09
C GLN A 591 -32.25 -4.22 2.65
N ILE A 592 -31.51 -3.60 1.75
CA ILE A 592 -30.47 -2.59 2.02
C ILE A 592 -30.81 -1.32 1.25
N LEU A 593 -30.66 -0.19 1.94
CA LEU A 593 -30.80 1.13 1.36
C LEU A 593 -29.58 1.98 1.70
N HIS A 594 -29.03 2.65 0.68
CA HIS A 594 -27.98 3.65 0.85
C HIS A 594 -28.55 5.04 0.60
N ILE A 595 -28.38 5.93 1.57
CA ILE A 595 -28.85 7.31 1.50
C ILE A 595 -27.61 8.22 1.54
N PRO A 596 -27.31 8.99 0.48
CA PRO A 596 -26.14 9.88 0.48
C PRO A 596 -26.33 11.02 1.48
N PHE A 597 -25.23 11.57 2.03
CA PHE A 597 -25.29 12.68 2.98
C PHE A 597 -26.01 13.89 2.38
N PRO A 598 -26.84 14.62 3.16
CA PRO A 598 -27.65 15.70 2.64
C PRO A 598 -26.84 16.95 2.34
N GLU A 599 -27.34 17.70 1.37
CA GLU A 599 -26.72 18.91 0.80
C GLU A 599 -26.80 20.13 1.73
N CYS A 600 -27.87 20.23 2.48
CA CYS A 600 -28.12 21.30 3.43
C CYS A 600 -29.06 20.76 4.51
N MET A 601 -29.00 21.39 5.68
CA MET A 601 -30.01 21.24 6.72
C MET A 601 -31.35 21.83 6.25
N GLN A 602 -32.06 21.10 5.38
CA GLN A 602 -33.45 21.40 5.13
C GLN A 602 -34.26 20.92 6.33
N LYS A 603 -34.54 21.85 7.25
CA LYS A 603 -35.70 21.73 8.15
C LYS A 603 -36.96 21.73 7.29
N ARG A 604 -37.35 20.56 6.76
CA ARG A 604 -38.73 20.40 6.29
C ARG A 604 -39.62 20.38 7.51
N ILE A 605 -40.61 21.26 7.50
CA ILE A 605 -41.69 21.34 8.46
C ILE A 605 -42.34 19.97 8.49
N VAL A 606 -42.17 19.25 9.60
CA VAL A 606 -42.91 18.03 9.85
C VAL A 606 -44.35 18.45 10.09
N ASP A 607 -45.22 18.26 9.09
CA ASP A 607 -46.65 18.22 9.33
C ASP A 607 -46.90 17.13 10.39
N GLN A 608 -47.52 17.51 11.50
CA GLN A 608 -47.56 16.72 12.75
C GLN A 608 -48.32 15.37 12.64
N ASP A 609 -48.84 15.02 11.46
CA ASP A 609 -49.73 13.87 11.25
C ASP A 609 -49.15 12.72 10.39
N SER A 610 -47.90 12.78 9.91
CA SER A 610 -47.26 11.74 9.07
C SER A 610 -46.08 11.01 9.73
N THR A 611 -46.18 10.70 11.02
CA THR A 611 -45.01 10.25 11.83
C THR A 611 -44.55 8.79 11.61
N THR A 612 -45.34 7.93 10.95
CA THR A 612 -45.05 6.47 10.92
C THR A 612 -44.67 5.89 9.55
N THR A 613 -44.90 6.61 8.45
CA THR A 613 -44.69 6.13 7.07
C THR A 613 -44.28 7.29 6.17
N GLY A 614 -43.27 7.09 5.33
CA GLY A 614 -42.86 8.07 4.33
C GLY A 614 -41.64 7.61 3.54
N PRO A 615 -41.09 8.48 2.67
CA PRO A 615 -39.88 8.19 1.91
C PRO A 615 -38.71 7.93 2.87
N LEU A 616 -37.88 6.94 2.58
CA LEU A 616 -36.81 6.55 3.50
C LEU A 616 -35.72 7.63 3.65
N GLU A 617 -35.63 8.59 2.73
CA GLU A 617 -34.79 9.80 2.85
C GLU A 617 -35.24 10.75 3.97
N GLN A 618 -36.51 10.66 4.37
CA GLN A 618 -37.09 11.48 5.44
C GLN A 618 -37.10 10.74 6.78
N HIS A 619 -36.42 9.60 6.86
CA HIS A 619 -36.38 8.81 8.08
C HIS A 619 -35.85 9.64 9.26
N PRO A 620 -36.54 9.67 10.43
CA PRO A 620 -36.16 10.54 11.55
C PRO A 620 -34.74 10.27 12.08
N TYR A 621 -34.32 9.00 12.19
CA TYR A 621 -32.95 8.66 12.57
C TYR A 621 -31.88 9.09 11.56
N PHE A 622 -32.22 9.22 10.27
CA PHE A 622 -31.29 9.74 9.26
C PHE A 622 -31.00 11.23 9.50
N TRP A 623 -32.04 12.04 9.71
CA TRP A 623 -31.84 13.46 10.03
C TRP A 623 -31.20 13.68 11.39
N LYS A 624 -31.47 12.78 12.36
CA LYS A 624 -30.79 12.80 13.67
C LYS A 624 -29.28 12.55 13.55
N ILE A 625 -28.83 11.62 12.69
CA ILE A 625 -27.38 11.41 12.50
C ILE A 625 -26.72 12.59 11.79
N VAL A 626 -27.41 13.16 10.79
CA VAL A 626 -26.94 14.35 10.07
C VAL A 626 -26.70 15.51 11.03
N GLU A 627 -27.62 15.74 11.97
CA GLU A 627 -27.50 16.80 12.97
C GLU A 627 -26.42 16.55 14.02
N LEU A 628 -26.34 15.33 14.55
CA LEU A 628 -25.39 15.02 15.61
C LEU A 628 -23.95 14.95 15.11
N LEU A 629 -23.74 14.47 13.89
CA LEU A 629 -22.40 14.33 13.31
C LEU A 629 -21.99 15.54 12.47
N ASP A 630 -22.90 16.38 11.99
CA ASP A 630 -22.65 17.47 11.03
C ASP A 630 -22.16 16.97 9.66
N LEU A 631 -22.91 16.04 9.07
CA LEU A 631 -22.54 15.34 7.82
C LEU A 631 -22.52 16.25 6.57
N THR A 632 -22.81 17.55 6.70
CA THR A 632 -22.84 18.50 5.58
C THR A 632 -21.44 18.88 5.08
N VAL A 633 -20.42 18.72 5.92
CA VAL A 633 -19.03 19.13 5.65
C VAL A 633 -18.24 18.05 4.88
N THR A 634 -18.76 16.82 4.81
CA THR A 634 -18.06 15.67 4.22
C THR A 634 -18.92 14.93 3.21
N CYS A 635 -18.32 13.99 2.48
CA CYS A 635 -19.04 13.12 1.55
C CYS A 635 -19.10 11.67 2.05
N GLY A 636 -20.17 10.99 1.68
CA GLY A 636 -20.44 9.63 2.11
C GLY A 636 -21.92 9.29 2.04
N TYR A 637 -22.28 8.17 2.66
CA TYR A 637 -23.64 7.66 2.69
C TYR A 637 -23.93 6.91 3.99
N VAL A 638 -25.21 6.89 4.34
CA VAL A 638 -25.75 6.12 5.45
C VAL A 638 -26.34 4.83 4.91
N THR A 639 -25.98 3.71 5.53
CA THR A 639 -26.56 2.40 5.21
C THR A 639 -27.66 2.09 6.20
N MET A 640 -28.86 1.83 5.68
CA MET A 640 -29.99 1.34 6.44
C MET A 640 -30.29 -0.10 6.03
N ILE A 641 -30.64 -0.94 7.01
CA ILE A 641 -31.04 -2.32 6.78
C ILE A 641 -32.44 -2.55 7.34
N ARG A 642 -33.18 -3.43 6.67
CA ARG A 642 -34.47 -3.91 7.18
C ARG A 642 -34.26 -5.11 8.09
N ILE A 643 -34.47 -4.91 9.40
CA ILE A 643 -34.46 -6.00 10.38
C ILE A 643 -35.90 -6.48 10.48
N GLY A 644 -36.25 -7.57 9.79
CA GLY A 644 -37.62 -8.08 9.77
C GLY A 644 -38.18 -8.20 11.20
N CYS A 645 -39.16 -7.39 11.56
CA CYS A 645 -39.74 -7.46 12.90
C CYS A 645 -40.49 -8.78 13.08
N SER A 646 -40.16 -9.54 14.14
CA SER A 646 -40.84 -10.77 14.57
C SER A 646 -42.28 -10.53 15.10
N SER A 647 -42.91 -9.38 14.85
CA SER A 647 -44.31 -9.18 15.21
C SER A 647 -45.20 -9.83 14.16
N LYS A 648 -45.53 -11.11 14.36
CA LYS A 648 -46.65 -11.83 13.71
C LYS A 648 -48.04 -11.24 14.06
N LEU A 649 -48.12 -9.94 14.32
CA LEU A 649 -49.34 -9.22 14.67
C LEU A 649 -49.40 -7.98 13.77
N ASN A 650 -50.04 -8.14 12.60
CA ASN A 650 -50.65 -7.11 11.72
C ASN A 650 -50.37 -7.26 10.22
N CYS A 651 -49.59 -8.24 9.75
CA CYS A 651 -49.42 -8.48 8.31
C CYS A 651 -50.48 -9.43 7.69
N GLU A 652 -51.59 -9.71 8.38
CA GLU A 652 -52.70 -10.50 7.82
C GLU A 652 -53.68 -9.68 6.97
N LYS A 653 -53.57 -8.34 6.97
CA LYS A 653 -54.50 -7.47 6.21
C LYS A 653 -54.07 -7.15 4.77
N PHE A 654 -52.85 -7.50 4.35
CA PHE A 654 -52.40 -7.27 2.97
C PHE A 654 -52.67 -8.43 1.99
N GLN A 655 -53.27 -9.54 2.43
CA GLN A 655 -53.56 -10.69 1.54
C GLN A 655 -54.93 -10.65 0.84
N LYS A 656 -55.71 -9.57 0.92
CA LYS A 656 -57.07 -9.53 0.33
C LYS A 656 -57.33 -8.50 -0.77
N ALA A 657 -56.33 -7.73 -1.20
CA ALA A 657 -56.51 -6.79 -2.32
C ALA A 657 -55.42 -7.01 -3.37
N GLU A 658 -55.53 -8.08 -4.15
CA GLU A 658 -55.16 -8.14 -5.59
C GLU A 658 -55.41 -9.56 -6.11
N LYS A 659 -56.66 -9.85 -6.47
CA LYS A 659 -56.99 -10.85 -7.47
C LYS A 659 -56.91 -10.17 -8.84
N VAL A 660 -55.73 -9.99 -9.40
CA VAL A 660 -55.56 -9.72 -10.85
C VAL A 660 -54.28 -10.41 -11.33
N GLU A 661 -54.50 -11.42 -12.19
CA GLU A 661 -53.59 -12.06 -13.15
C GLU A 661 -52.11 -12.31 -12.78
N LYS A 662 -51.84 -13.55 -12.33
CA LYS A 662 -50.50 -14.15 -12.35
C LYS A 662 -50.05 -14.42 -13.79
N LYS A 663 -49.27 -13.51 -14.39
CA LYS A 663 -48.26 -13.92 -15.37
C LYS A 663 -47.02 -14.41 -14.63
N ARG A 664 -46.82 -15.72 -14.63
CA ARG A 664 -45.56 -16.37 -14.24
C ARG A 664 -44.43 -15.85 -15.15
N GLY A 665 -43.72 -14.83 -14.71
CA GLY A 665 -42.34 -14.57 -15.15
C GLY A 665 -41.42 -15.41 -14.28
N TYR A 666 -40.72 -16.38 -14.87
CA TYR A 666 -39.69 -17.16 -14.19
C TYR A 666 -38.55 -16.22 -13.76
N MET A 667 -38.51 -15.83 -12.48
CA MET A 667 -37.29 -15.31 -11.87
C MET A 667 -36.38 -16.51 -11.60
N MET A 668 -35.31 -16.59 -12.37
CA MET A 668 -34.33 -17.66 -12.30
C MET A 668 -33.59 -17.62 -10.96
N THR A 669 -33.48 -18.80 -10.38
CA THR A 669 -32.58 -19.19 -9.29
C THR A 669 -31.14 -18.79 -9.61
N PHE A 670 -30.52 -17.97 -8.76
CA PHE A 670 -29.09 -17.67 -8.83
C PHE A 670 -28.31 -18.60 -7.88
N GLY A 671 -27.27 -19.25 -8.40
CA GLY A 671 -26.36 -20.07 -7.63
C GLY A 671 -25.37 -19.25 -6.78
N PRO A 672 -24.59 -19.90 -5.90
CA PRO A 672 -23.66 -19.22 -5.00
C PRO A 672 -22.43 -18.71 -5.77
N SER A 673 -22.25 -17.39 -5.78
CA SER A 673 -21.19 -16.69 -6.51
C SER A 673 -20.08 -16.15 -5.60
N ALA A 674 -18.86 -16.08 -6.12
CA ALA A 674 -17.61 -15.82 -5.38
C ALA A 674 -17.30 -14.34 -5.07
N VAL A 675 -18.12 -13.39 -5.55
CA VAL A 675 -17.92 -11.93 -5.37
C VAL A 675 -19.12 -11.25 -4.66
N ASN A 676 -20.09 -12.02 -4.17
CA ASN A 676 -21.12 -11.47 -3.29
C ASN A 676 -20.48 -11.20 -1.92
N SER A 677 -19.89 -10.01 -1.78
CA SER A 677 -19.53 -9.48 -0.46
C SER A 677 -20.77 -9.57 0.42
N LYS A 678 -20.67 -10.35 1.50
CA LYS A 678 -21.72 -10.50 2.50
C LYS A 678 -21.88 -9.25 3.39
N ASP A 679 -21.10 -8.21 3.10
CA ASP A 679 -21.11 -6.91 3.76
C ASP A 679 -22.21 -6.00 3.19
N PRO A 680 -23.22 -5.61 4.01
CA PRO A 680 -24.27 -4.69 3.61
C PRO A 680 -23.77 -3.35 3.06
N ARG A 681 -22.51 -2.96 3.32
CA ARG A 681 -21.92 -1.70 2.85
C ARG A 681 -21.41 -1.77 1.41
N LYS A 682 -21.17 -2.97 0.89
CA LYS A 682 -20.61 -3.23 -0.44
C LYS A 682 -21.65 -3.76 -1.43
N THR A 683 -22.77 -4.24 -0.92
CA THR A 683 -23.94 -4.66 -1.71
C THR A 683 -24.71 -3.44 -2.18
N PRO A 684 -25.08 -3.33 -3.47
CA PRO A 684 -25.86 -2.20 -3.96
C PRO A 684 -27.25 -2.14 -3.32
N SER A 685 -27.87 -0.96 -3.33
CA SER A 685 -29.23 -0.78 -2.77
C SER A 685 -30.24 -1.72 -3.43
N THR A 686 -30.95 -2.51 -2.63
CA THR A 686 -31.98 -3.45 -3.12
C THR A 686 -33.34 -2.79 -3.35
N CYS A 687 -33.53 -1.58 -2.83
CA CYS A 687 -34.76 -0.80 -2.91
C CYS A 687 -34.45 0.64 -3.29
N ASN A 688 -35.38 1.28 -4.00
CA ASN A 688 -35.27 2.71 -4.33
C ASN A 688 -35.69 3.55 -3.12
N SER A 689 -35.09 4.74 -2.96
CA SER A 689 -35.39 5.65 -1.84
C SER A 689 -36.85 6.14 -1.81
N ASP A 690 -37.54 6.08 -2.95
CA ASP A 690 -38.96 6.44 -3.13
C ASP A 690 -39.95 5.43 -2.54
N THR A 691 -39.51 4.25 -2.10
CA THR A 691 -40.43 3.26 -1.53
C THR A 691 -40.96 3.75 -0.19
N VAL A 692 -42.28 3.99 -0.13
CA VAL A 692 -42.98 4.36 1.10
C VAL A 692 -43.13 3.11 1.96
N ASP A 693 -42.43 3.08 3.09
CA ASP A 693 -42.43 1.97 4.04
C ASP A 693 -42.62 2.48 5.48
N HIS A 694 -42.95 1.56 6.38
CA HIS A 694 -42.95 1.88 7.81
C HIS A 694 -41.52 2.09 8.32
N TYR A 695 -41.24 3.27 8.87
CA TYR A 695 -39.94 3.62 9.44
C TYR A 695 -39.46 2.62 10.51
N SER A 696 -40.37 2.01 11.27
CA SER A 696 -40.04 1.02 12.30
C SER A 696 -39.40 -0.28 11.78
N CYS A 697 -39.52 -0.57 10.48
CA CYS A 697 -38.91 -1.76 9.88
C CYS A 697 -37.44 -1.55 9.51
N TRP A 698 -36.99 -0.29 9.48
CA TRP A 698 -35.66 0.10 9.07
C TRP A 698 -34.83 0.50 10.27
N THR A 699 -33.55 0.13 10.24
CA THR A 699 -32.61 0.41 11.32
C THR A 699 -31.31 0.86 10.72
N LEU A 700 -30.67 1.81 11.40
CA LEU A 700 -29.37 2.32 11.00
C LEU A 700 -28.31 1.23 11.15
N TYR A 701 -27.58 0.94 10.07
CA TYR A 701 -26.52 -0.06 10.07
C TYR A 701 -25.15 0.57 10.22
N ASP A 702 -24.78 1.50 9.35
CA ASP A 702 -23.47 2.15 9.38
C ASP A 702 -23.50 3.53 8.70
N CYS A 703 -22.50 4.37 9.00
CA CYS A 703 -22.25 5.65 8.33
C CYS A 703 -20.89 5.56 7.64
N VAL A 704 -20.88 5.55 6.31
CA VAL A 704 -19.68 5.30 5.52
C VAL A 704 -19.22 6.60 4.87
N PHE A 705 -17.98 6.99 5.11
CA PHE A 705 -17.36 8.20 4.55
C PHE A 705 -16.54 7.89 3.30
N GLY A 706 -16.63 8.76 2.29
CA GLY A 706 -15.88 8.65 1.03
C GLY A 706 -16.76 8.41 -0.19
N VAL A 707 -16.10 8.09 -1.32
CA VAL A 707 -16.76 7.94 -2.63
C VAL A 707 -17.00 6.46 -2.94
N PRO A 708 -18.25 6.02 -3.12
CA PRO A 708 -18.57 4.63 -3.39
C PRO A 708 -18.24 4.26 -4.84
N LEU A 709 -17.54 3.15 -5.04
CA LEU A 709 -17.22 2.64 -6.38
C LEU A 709 -18.13 1.47 -6.82
N PHE A 710 -18.87 0.88 -5.89
CA PHE A 710 -19.67 -0.33 -6.11
C PHE A 710 -21.17 -0.09 -6.24
N ASP A 711 -21.58 1.18 -6.35
CA ASP A 711 -22.95 1.57 -6.60
C ASP A 711 -22.96 2.79 -7.52
N LYS A 712 -23.43 2.61 -8.76
CA LYS A 712 -23.42 3.64 -9.80
C LYS A 712 -24.31 4.83 -9.47
N ARG A 713 -25.51 4.57 -8.91
CA ARG A 713 -26.48 5.64 -8.60
C ARG A 713 -25.95 6.49 -7.45
N LEU A 714 -25.44 5.82 -6.43
CA LEU A 714 -24.87 6.47 -5.26
C LEU A 714 -23.60 7.26 -5.60
N ASN A 715 -22.73 6.69 -6.44
CA ASN A 715 -21.53 7.38 -6.93
C ASN A 715 -21.90 8.66 -7.69
N ALA A 716 -22.83 8.58 -8.64
CA ALA A 716 -23.26 9.74 -9.42
C ALA A 716 -23.79 10.87 -8.52
N SER A 717 -24.63 10.54 -7.52
CA SER A 717 -25.15 11.53 -6.56
C SER A 717 -24.05 12.15 -5.69
N ILE A 718 -23.08 11.35 -5.24
CA ILE A 718 -21.97 11.86 -4.41
C ILE A 718 -20.99 12.70 -5.24
N CYS A 719 -20.69 12.28 -6.47
CA CYS A 719 -19.89 13.07 -7.41
C CYS A 719 -20.60 14.39 -7.76
N GLU A 720 -21.91 14.41 -8.05
CA GLU A 720 -22.63 15.66 -8.26
C GLU A 720 -22.50 16.62 -7.06
N LYS A 721 -22.58 16.08 -5.83
CA LYS A 721 -22.39 16.86 -4.60
C LYS A 721 -20.98 17.43 -4.44
N LEU A 722 -19.95 16.66 -4.77
CA LEU A 722 -18.57 17.15 -4.71
C LEU A 722 -18.38 18.41 -5.60
N LEU A 723 -19.15 18.54 -6.69
CA LEU A 723 -19.10 19.65 -7.64
C LEU A 723 -19.86 20.85 -7.08
N THR A 724 -21.14 20.62 -6.74
CA THR A 724 -22.07 21.68 -6.32
C THR A 724 -21.61 22.41 -5.06
N PHE A 725 -20.95 21.70 -4.14
CA PHE A 725 -20.52 22.26 -2.85
C PHE A 725 -19.06 22.65 -2.81
N GLU A 726 -18.33 22.46 -3.92
CA GLU A 726 -16.90 22.71 -4.00
C GLU A 726 -16.17 22.11 -2.78
N LEU A 727 -16.52 20.89 -2.37
CA LEU A 727 -15.90 20.24 -1.19
C LEU A 727 -14.39 20.00 -1.41
N VAL A 728 -13.98 20.03 -2.68
CA VAL A 728 -12.60 19.96 -3.16
C VAL A 728 -11.87 21.31 -3.05
N ASN A 729 -12.58 22.43 -2.85
CA ASN A 729 -11.97 23.75 -2.65
C ASN A 729 -11.27 23.87 -1.30
N PHE A 730 -10.23 24.69 -1.28
CA PHE A 730 -9.29 24.80 -0.16
C PHE A 730 -9.94 25.18 1.18
N THR A 731 -10.95 26.04 1.16
CA THR A 731 -11.69 26.48 2.36
C THR A 731 -12.51 25.34 2.97
N ASN A 732 -13.24 24.61 2.14
CA ASN A 732 -14.07 23.48 2.57
C ASN A 732 -13.21 22.27 2.97
N ALA A 733 -12.07 22.06 2.30
CA ALA A 733 -11.09 21.06 2.67
C ALA A 733 -10.55 21.27 4.11
N LYS A 734 -10.33 22.53 4.53
CA LYS A 734 -9.98 22.85 5.93
C LYS A 734 -11.13 22.61 6.92
N ALA A 735 -12.38 22.85 6.51
CA ALA A 735 -13.53 22.51 7.34
C ALA A 735 -13.62 20.99 7.57
N SER A 736 -13.38 20.19 6.51
CA SER A 736 -13.31 18.73 6.60
C SER A 736 -12.18 18.25 7.52
N LEU A 737 -11.02 18.93 7.51
CA LEU A 737 -9.91 18.67 8.44
C LEU A 737 -10.34 18.83 9.91
N ALA A 738 -10.98 19.96 10.24
CA ALA A 738 -11.46 20.25 11.59
C ALA A 738 -12.55 19.26 12.02
N PHE A 739 -13.46 18.93 11.10
CA PHE A 739 -14.50 17.92 11.29
C PHE A 739 -13.90 16.55 11.64
N ASN A 740 -12.99 16.03 10.82
CA ASN A 740 -12.39 14.70 11.02
C ASN A 740 -11.61 14.62 12.33
N THR A 741 -10.91 15.69 12.69
CA THR A 741 -10.17 15.78 13.97
C THR A 741 -11.13 15.75 15.17
N LYS A 742 -12.21 16.53 15.12
CA LYS A 742 -13.23 16.58 16.17
C LYS A 742 -13.93 15.23 16.33
N LEU A 743 -14.37 14.63 15.22
CA LEU A 743 -15.06 13.35 15.23
C LEU A 743 -14.15 12.23 15.72
N LEU A 744 -12.90 12.17 15.28
CA LEU A 744 -11.92 11.18 15.76
C LEU A 744 -11.72 11.29 17.28
N HIS A 745 -11.60 12.52 17.80
CA HIS A 745 -11.46 12.74 19.25
C HIS A 745 -12.67 12.22 20.04
N GLN A 746 -13.89 12.45 19.54
CA GLN A 746 -15.12 11.93 20.15
C GLN A 746 -15.16 10.40 20.15
N VAL A 747 -14.79 9.76 19.04
CA VAL A 747 -14.75 8.30 18.93
C VAL A 747 -13.68 7.71 19.86
N LYS A 748 -12.47 8.30 19.90
CA LYS A 748 -11.41 7.87 20.83
C LYS A 748 -11.83 8.03 22.29
N ALA A 749 -12.49 9.13 22.64
CA ALA A 749 -13.04 9.34 23.98
C ALA A 749 -14.14 8.31 24.33
N PHE A 750 -14.96 7.89 23.36
CA PHE A 750 -15.92 6.81 23.55
C PHE A 750 -15.23 5.47 23.79
N ILE A 751 -14.23 5.11 22.98
CA ILE A 751 -13.46 3.88 23.13
C ILE A 751 -12.77 3.83 24.50
N ALA A 752 -12.14 4.93 24.92
CA ALA A 752 -11.43 5.04 26.20
C ALA A 752 -12.31 4.74 27.41
N LYS A 753 -13.62 5.02 27.36
CA LYS A 753 -14.57 4.69 28.45
C LYS A 753 -14.70 3.20 28.71
N TYR A 754 -14.41 2.36 27.72
CA TYR A 754 -14.54 0.91 27.78
C TYR A 754 -13.19 0.20 27.67
N GLN A 755 -12.08 0.93 27.79
CA GLN A 755 -10.75 0.37 27.96
C GLN A 755 -10.30 0.53 29.42
N THR A 756 -9.71 -0.51 29.99
CA THR A 756 -9.26 -0.52 31.38
C THR A 756 -7.89 0.14 31.46
N GLU A 757 -7.68 1.07 32.40
CA GLU A 757 -6.40 1.81 32.56
C GLU A 757 -5.18 0.93 32.89
N SER A 758 -5.36 -0.37 33.17
CA SER A 758 -4.33 -1.24 33.76
C SER A 758 -3.15 -1.66 32.86
N VAL A 759 -3.14 -1.29 31.56
CA VAL A 759 -2.10 -1.74 30.60
C VAL A 759 -1.33 -0.55 29.97
N ALA A 760 -1.35 0.63 30.61
CA ALA A 760 -0.61 1.79 30.12
C ALA A 760 0.93 1.61 30.12
N GLN A 761 1.47 0.57 30.78
CA GLN A 761 2.92 0.37 30.94
C GLN A 761 3.57 -0.60 29.94
N SER A 762 2.81 -1.30 29.09
CA SER A 762 3.38 -2.26 28.11
C SER A 762 3.14 -1.88 26.65
N ARG A 763 2.69 -0.65 26.35
CA ARG A 763 2.40 -0.18 24.99
C ARG A 763 3.61 0.40 24.23
N GLN A 764 4.84 0.21 24.71
CA GLN A 764 6.00 0.82 24.04
C GLN A 764 6.37 0.18 22.69
N HIS A 765 5.83 -0.99 22.31
CA HIS A 765 6.24 -1.67 21.07
C HIS A 765 5.15 -2.39 20.25
N SER A 766 3.85 -2.08 20.40
CA SER A 766 2.82 -2.70 19.53
C SER A 766 1.75 -1.72 19.05
N ASP A 767 1.85 -1.35 17.77
CA ASP A 767 0.79 -0.76 16.92
C ASP A 767 -0.05 0.40 17.51
N ASP A 768 0.60 1.51 17.88
CA ASP A 768 -0.07 2.78 18.27
C ASP A 768 -1.03 3.34 17.20
N ASN A 769 -0.98 2.81 15.98
CA ASN A 769 -1.75 3.29 14.85
C ASN A 769 -2.99 2.43 14.51
N ALA A 770 -3.23 1.28 15.14
CA ALA A 770 -4.40 0.44 14.82
C ALA A 770 -5.63 0.76 15.70
N ALA A 771 -6.83 0.40 15.21
CA ALA A 771 -8.03 0.44 16.06
C ALA A 771 -7.90 -0.59 17.18
N PRO A 772 -8.06 -0.20 18.46
CA PRO A 772 -7.73 -1.07 19.56
C PRO A 772 -8.76 -2.20 19.71
N TYR A 773 -8.29 -3.39 20.10
CA TYR A 773 -9.18 -4.51 20.42
C TYR A 773 -10.02 -4.23 21.68
N PRO A 774 -11.27 -4.72 21.74
CA PRO A 774 -12.07 -4.66 22.96
C PRO A 774 -11.42 -5.48 24.08
N GLU A 775 -11.29 -4.88 25.26
CA GLU A 775 -10.81 -5.54 26.48
C GLU A 775 -11.93 -6.18 27.28
N VAL A 776 -13.14 -5.63 27.13
CA VAL A 776 -14.38 -6.08 27.76
C VAL A 776 -15.40 -6.43 26.68
N ASN A 777 -16.36 -7.30 27.02
CA ASN A 777 -17.48 -7.58 26.12
C ASN A 777 -18.54 -6.48 26.30
N LEU A 778 -19.11 -5.99 25.20
CA LEU A 778 -20.10 -4.93 25.20
C LEU A 778 -21.38 -5.39 24.52
N LEU A 779 -22.52 -5.09 25.14
CA LEU A 779 -23.85 -5.33 24.59
C LEU A 779 -24.54 -4.00 24.33
N PHE A 780 -24.97 -3.78 23.09
CA PHE A 780 -25.88 -2.70 22.72
C PHE A 780 -27.32 -3.20 22.70
N HIS A 781 -28.16 -2.68 23.59
CA HIS A 781 -29.58 -3.02 23.68
C HIS A 781 -30.39 -1.77 24.05
N GLU A 782 -31.52 -1.53 23.35
CA GLU A 782 -32.46 -0.43 23.64
C GLU A 782 -31.82 0.97 23.75
N GLY A 783 -30.80 1.25 22.93
CA GLY A 783 -30.13 2.56 22.90
C GLY A 783 -28.99 2.72 23.91
N GLU A 784 -28.66 1.69 24.69
CA GLU A 784 -27.57 1.71 25.65
C GLU A 784 -26.49 0.68 25.34
N VAL A 785 -25.23 1.05 25.59
CA VAL A 785 -24.06 0.15 25.54
C VAL A 785 -23.70 -0.18 26.99
N THR A 786 -23.72 -1.47 27.32
CA THR A 786 -23.44 -1.98 28.66
C THR A 786 -22.33 -3.02 28.61
N ILE A 787 -21.55 -3.16 29.70
CA ILE A 787 -20.56 -4.22 29.83
C ILE A 787 -21.31 -5.53 30.08
N TRP A 788 -21.00 -6.57 29.30
CA TRP A 788 -21.66 -7.86 29.40
C TRP A 788 -20.71 -8.93 29.94
N ASP A 789 -20.96 -9.40 31.15
CA ASP A 789 -20.19 -10.49 31.74
C ASP A 789 -20.72 -11.85 31.27
N VAL A 790 -19.79 -12.72 30.89
CA VAL A 790 -20.09 -14.07 30.41
C VAL A 790 -20.30 -14.97 31.62
N CYS A 791 -21.56 -15.25 31.96
CA CYS A 791 -21.92 -16.27 32.96
C CYS A 791 -21.65 -17.71 32.44
#